data_AF-A0A316DW25-F1
#
_entry.id   AF-A0A316DW25-F1
#
_cell.length_a   1.000
_cell.length_b   1.000
_cell.length_c   1.000
_cell.angle_alpha   90.00
_cell.angle_beta   90.00
_cell.angle_gamma   90.00
#
_symmetry.space_group_name_H-M   'P 1'
#
loop_
_entity.id
_entity.type
_entity.pdbx_description
1 polymer ?
#
loop_
_entity_poly.entity_id
_entity_poly.type
_entity_poly.pdbx_seq_one_letter_code
_entity_poly.pdbx_strand_id
1 'polypeptide(L)'
;MKVKKINTALEIPSRRGFFVKLVMASLATSLPPMVLGCSEKEARFRGSGALPYKIWEEILHELKTSPDHLKGQMERLIVEGNPEAMFHFVRDQIYLMPMTQKSIGRTDATKWGVDYALRSGMATAMEKAELLQRMYNKADIPAKIVWEHTNISPEEVPTFFFRPTERPFSPNISDRTLMQWGVEMGMENMEYQPDVIFEDELELANELGGKIWNTLDLKEDYKYRGFDFRWDNSRTPTVEFQWEGNTRYAHLIDPKVPYGKLRNQQNKVSEAGLPKPNEEKVTIKLTYRDSIKPLEEKELIGNEWLASDLVGRQVDVMFLNNLSPQELRITPIANIRTFTPALGLQAIGKSEDYMSERSILANPITLEGKRFQLDKGNSIAMPLLDKSDPNLQKQVKTITATATTTGYPGVKLSISPKDASGNLVEGLSASDFTIVEDGKPVRAVMETNQRTPKILIMADVSMSMPTEYRNEGMVQFINELKSNILGQYPAAIVQYWETPSALYTWLLKGSQTDNDLIIFATDGDNNDDFDPKNEDLYKSGPPAIILNVYNTSNARRTKTFDHMAQLTKGLHLAVEDQKAALTGIEAYLKNLQIQPYTFTYWSAGTLNERNVSIGVDNNKVLGKATYQFKSIVAPTSIGPRIIGLYLYINYAGHRVYRVLAGWQPTIERHKAPTQQMANDVNDLMLGGIQLYFEGGGPTFSSALSDLLEAKLSTRKWGEALLNNQVKEAEKALANGQLNISGSALTLMAPLSNAVTKNSFTFPSGLRMGMQTLKPGFITGTYHSLFDYLQTSQYTTLGRNPEQNFKTTLLKTAQMAIRESKMYHTCTLTELSDKLWTNLLTARKNNWLSGVSKDEFPYWRERIDRAATLRIFDKNLQSKAFWDVNKTTGELYGILYNGSGGASDDAKNDADKLGNLYTALSNLIAIMEKLSGVGVLNPIGGFALSVVAMYGQTLVRLYGIVSETIMIMDTSGMDDKIRAELAQFACNVAKEVVYATTGEAGEIMSGLDNLIGMVAPESSPFPCN
;
A
#
# COMPACT_ATOMS: atom_id res chain seq x y z
N MET A 1 -27.36 -73.85 13.85
CA MET A 1 -28.49 -72.88 13.97
C MET A 1 -27.89 -71.53 14.36
N LYS A 2 -28.41 -70.41 13.81
CA LYS A 2 -27.74 -69.09 13.65
C LYS A 2 -26.52 -69.13 12.70
N VAL A 3 -26.63 -68.37 11.62
CA VAL A 3 -25.63 -68.19 10.54
C VAL A 3 -25.35 -66.68 10.43
N LYS A 4 -24.13 -66.31 9.99
CA LYS A 4 -23.65 -64.94 9.80
C LYS A 4 -24.63 -64.05 9.00
N LYS A 5 -24.66 -62.77 9.36
CA LYS A 5 -24.69 -61.66 8.38
C LYS A 5 -23.53 -60.71 8.68
N ILE A 6 -22.86 -60.29 7.62
CA ILE A 6 -21.79 -59.28 7.63
C ILE A 6 -22.46 -57.92 7.45
N ASN A 7 -22.03 -56.91 8.20
CA ASN A 7 -22.18 -55.50 7.82
C ASN A 7 -20.79 -54.85 7.93
N THR A 8 -20.20 -54.59 6.77
CA THR A 8 -19.03 -53.71 6.65
C THR A 8 -19.48 -52.26 6.76
N ALA A 9 -19.06 -51.58 7.82
CA ALA A 9 -18.91 -50.14 7.82
C ALA A 9 -17.40 -49.86 7.90
N LEU A 10 -16.83 -49.20 6.89
CA LEU A 10 -15.53 -48.57 7.07
C LEU A 10 -15.74 -47.37 8.00
N GLU A 11 -15.14 -47.40 9.18
CA GLU A 11 -15.06 -46.22 10.02
C GLU A 11 -14.13 -45.20 9.37
N ILE A 12 -14.71 -44.11 8.88
CA ILE A 12 -13.97 -42.90 8.53
C ILE A 12 -13.37 -42.37 9.85
N PRO A 13 -12.05 -42.16 9.96
CA PRO A 13 -11.45 -41.69 11.21
C PRO A 13 -11.95 -40.29 11.55
N SER A 14 -12.58 -40.15 12.72
CA SER A 14 -13.14 -38.87 13.18
C SER A 14 -12.08 -37.95 13.80
N ARG A 15 -12.35 -36.62 13.79
CA ARG A 15 -11.52 -35.52 14.38
C ARG A 15 -10.81 -35.89 15.70
N ARG A 16 -11.49 -36.64 16.58
CA ARG A 16 -10.95 -37.08 17.89
C ARG A 16 -9.72 -38.01 17.79
N GLY A 17 -9.59 -38.76 16.69
CA GLY A 17 -8.49 -39.70 16.46
C GLY A 17 -7.17 -39.04 16.04
N PHE A 18 -7.17 -37.78 15.60
CA PHE A 18 -5.97 -37.01 15.29
C PHE A 18 -5.34 -36.47 16.58
N PHE A 19 -6.11 -35.73 17.39
CA PHE A 19 -5.66 -35.18 18.67
C PHE A 19 -5.23 -36.26 19.69
N VAL A 20 -5.94 -37.40 19.78
CA VAL A 20 -5.52 -38.51 20.66
C VAL A 20 -4.18 -39.10 20.22
N LYS A 21 -3.84 -39.10 18.93
CA LYS A 21 -2.54 -39.58 18.45
C LYS A 21 -1.40 -38.60 18.73
N LEU A 22 -1.66 -37.29 18.66
CA LEU A 22 -0.68 -36.27 19.05
C LEU A 22 -0.30 -36.41 20.54
N VAL A 23 -1.29 -36.58 21.42
CA VAL A 23 -1.08 -36.80 22.87
C VAL A 23 -0.48 -38.18 23.19
N MET A 24 -0.74 -39.19 22.36
CA MET A 24 -0.09 -40.51 22.50
C MET A 24 1.34 -40.53 21.96
N ALA A 25 1.73 -39.58 21.09
CA ALA A 25 3.10 -39.47 20.57
C ALA A 25 4.06 -38.93 21.65
N SER A 26 3.64 -38.01 22.51
CA SER A 26 4.44 -37.57 23.66
C SER A 26 4.57 -38.63 24.77
N LEU A 27 3.65 -39.61 24.83
CA LEU A 27 3.73 -40.76 25.74
C LEU A 27 4.50 -41.97 25.18
N ALA A 28 4.89 -41.95 23.90
CA ALA A 28 5.57 -43.06 23.23
C ALA A 28 7.06 -43.23 23.63
N THR A 29 7.58 -42.39 24.52
CA THR A 29 8.96 -42.45 25.07
C THR A 29 9.17 -43.55 26.13
N SER A 30 8.14 -44.37 26.43
CA SER A 30 8.17 -45.37 27.50
C SER A 30 8.10 -46.84 27.06
N LEU A 31 8.11 -47.14 25.74
CA LEU A 31 8.09 -48.51 25.22
C LEU A 31 9.41 -48.94 24.56
N PRO A 32 9.95 -50.14 24.88
CA PRO A 32 11.24 -50.61 24.39
C PRO A 32 11.24 -50.99 22.88
N PRO A 33 12.41 -51.04 22.24
CA PRO A 33 12.52 -51.04 20.78
C PRO A 33 12.24 -52.40 20.13
N MET A 34 10.96 -52.72 19.92
CA MET A 34 10.53 -53.81 19.03
C MET A 34 9.20 -53.50 18.33
N VAL A 35 9.22 -52.76 17.20
CA VAL A 35 8.55 -53.13 15.93
C VAL A 35 9.28 -52.43 14.79
N LEU A 36 10.14 -53.15 14.08
CA LEU A 36 10.45 -52.86 12.68
C LEU A 36 9.42 -53.59 11.81
N GLY A 37 8.78 -52.88 10.87
CA GLY A 37 8.00 -53.51 9.81
C GLY A 37 6.62 -52.92 9.55
N CYS A 38 6.58 -51.79 8.83
CA CYS A 38 5.55 -51.51 7.82
C CYS A 38 6.08 -50.49 6.80
N SER A 39 5.64 -50.61 5.54
CA SER A 39 6.33 -50.08 4.37
C SER A 39 6.10 -48.59 4.08
N GLU A 40 7.21 -47.90 3.83
CA GLU A 40 7.41 -46.85 2.81
C GLU A 40 6.28 -45.84 2.52
N LYS A 41 6.51 -44.58 2.92
CA LYS A 41 7.10 -43.57 2.02
C LYS A 41 7.81 -42.50 2.86
N GLU A 42 9.07 -42.22 2.56
CA GLU A 42 9.70 -40.96 2.99
C GLU A 42 9.08 -39.79 2.20
N ALA A 43 9.29 -38.55 2.68
CA ALA A 43 8.99 -37.35 1.90
C ALA A 43 9.66 -37.46 0.52
N ARG A 44 8.85 -37.44 -0.55
CA ARG A 44 9.30 -37.72 -1.93
C ARG A 44 10.17 -36.62 -2.52
N PHE A 45 10.04 -35.42 -1.98
CA PHE A 45 10.83 -34.26 -2.29
C PHE A 45 11.54 -33.82 -1.01
N ARG A 46 12.83 -33.50 -1.10
CA ARG A 46 13.59 -32.88 -0.01
C ARG A 46 14.05 -31.50 -0.50
N GLY A 47 13.89 -30.49 0.34
CA GLY A 47 14.30 -29.12 0.10
C GLY A 47 15.81 -29.01 -0.01
N SER A 48 16.25 -27.96 -0.70
CA SER A 48 17.64 -27.77 -1.14
C SER A 48 18.41 -26.72 -0.34
N GLY A 49 17.77 -26.09 0.65
CA GLY A 49 18.32 -24.95 1.38
C GLY A 49 18.71 -25.22 2.83
N ALA A 50 19.12 -24.15 3.49
CA ALA A 50 19.16 -24.07 4.94
C ALA A 50 17.72 -23.98 5.50
N LEU A 51 17.57 -24.22 6.80
CA LEU A 51 16.32 -23.93 7.51
C LEU A 51 16.13 -22.40 7.62
N PRO A 52 14.90 -21.87 7.51
CA PRO A 52 13.63 -22.59 7.28
C PRO A 52 13.33 -22.87 5.80
N TYR A 53 14.08 -22.28 4.86
CA TYR A 53 13.82 -22.34 3.41
C TYR A 53 13.65 -23.76 2.87
N LYS A 54 14.46 -24.72 3.35
CA LYS A 54 14.31 -26.15 3.05
C LYS A 54 12.88 -26.64 3.23
N ILE A 55 12.29 -26.36 4.39
CA ILE A 55 10.96 -26.87 4.77
C ILE A 55 9.87 -26.08 4.05
N TRP A 56 10.07 -24.78 3.79
CA TRP A 56 9.16 -24.02 2.92
C TRP A 56 9.10 -24.59 1.48
N GLU A 57 10.23 -25.05 0.92
CA GLU A 57 10.24 -25.77 -0.36
C GLU A 57 9.47 -27.10 -0.30
N GLU A 58 9.61 -27.86 0.80
CA GLU A 58 8.90 -29.13 1.01
C GLU A 58 7.39 -28.94 1.23
N ILE A 59 6.98 -27.94 2.03
CA ILE A 59 5.57 -27.55 2.20
C ILE A 59 4.98 -27.09 0.87
N LEU A 60 5.67 -26.21 0.12
CA LEU A 60 5.21 -25.75 -1.20
C LEU A 60 5.08 -26.90 -2.21
N HIS A 61 5.90 -27.95 -2.10
CA HIS A 61 5.75 -29.17 -2.89
C HIS A 61 4.47 -29.93 -2.51
N GLU A 62 4.25 -30.19 -1.22
CA GLU A 62 3.08 -30.96 -0.75
C GLU A 62 1.76 -30.19 -0.90
N LEU A 63 1.74 -28.86 -0.78
CA LEU A 63 0.54 -28.03 -1.06
C LEU A 63 0.01 -28.25 -2.48
N LYS A 64 0.89 -28.48 -3.45
CA LYS A 64 0.49 -28.76 -4.84
C LYS A 64 -0.33 -30.05 -4.96
N THR A 65 -0.24 -30.96 -4.00
CA THR A 65 -1.03 -32.20 -3.96
C THR A 65 -2.50 -31.97 -3.57
N SER A 66 -2.82 -30.89 -2.86
CA SER A 66 -4.15 -30.65 -2.27
C SER A 66 -5.30 -30.63 -3.32
N PRO A 67 -6.50 -31.16 -2.99
CA PRO A 67 -7.71 -31.07 -3.83
C PRO A 67 -8.24 -29.65 -4.10
N ASP A 68 -7.79 -28.63 -3.39
CA ASP A 68 -8.06 -27.21 -3.72
C ASP A 68 -6.92 -26.52 -4.50
N HIS A 69 -5.75 -27.16 -4.66
CA HIS A 69 -4.64 -26.64 -5.46
C HIS A 69 -4.80 -27.03 -6.95
N LEU A 70 -5.72 -26.35 -7.64
CA LEU A 70 -6.18 -26.68 -9.00
C LEU A 70 -5.07 -26.68 -10.06
N LYS A 71 -4.09 -25.78 -9.99
CA LYS A 71 -2.94 -25.76 -10.92
C LYS A 71 -2.12 -27.06 -10.82
N GLY A 72 -1.91 -27.55 -9.60
CA GLY A 72 -1.18 -28.79 -9.33
C GLY A 72 -1.95 -30.04 -9.76
N GLN A 73 -3.28 -30.02 -9.65
CA GLN A 73 -4.14 -31.05 -10.24
C GLN A 73 -4.06 -31.05 -11.77
N MET A 74 -4.14 -29.88 -12.41
CA MET A 74 -3.97 -29.75 -13.86
C MET A 74 -2.62 -30.34 -14.31
N GLU A 75 -1.53 -30.01 -13.61
CA GLU A 75 -0.18 -30.51 -13.91
C GLU A 75 -0.09 -32.04 -13.75
N ARG A 76 -0.69 -32.64 -12.71
CA ARG A 76 -0.78 -34.11 -12.56
C ARG A 76 -1.57 -34.76 -13.68
N LEU A 77 -2.77 -34.25 -13.98
CA LEU A 77 -3.66 -34.82 -14.99
C LEU A 77 -3.04 -34.79 -16.39
N ILE A 78 -2.27 -33.75 -16.72
CA ILE A 78 -1.47 -33.67 -17.97
C ILE A 78 -0.44 -34.81 -18.03
N VAL A 79 0.30 -35.06 -16.94
CA VAL A 79 1.29 -36.15 -16.86
C VAL A 79 0.65 -37.54 -16.90
N GLU A 80 -0.55 -37.70 -16.32
CA GLU A 80 -1.34 -38.94 -16.38
C GLU A 80 -1.89 -39.23 -17.78
N GLY A 81 -1.99 -38.23 -18.66
CA GLY A 81 -2.39 -38.41 -20.06
C GLY A 81 -3.84 -38.87 -20.27
N ASN A 82 -4.70 -38.83 -19.26
CA ASN A 82 -6.09 -39.31 -19.32
C ASN A 82 -7.06 -38.18 -19.73
N PRO A 83 -7.54 -38.12 -20.99
CA PRO A 83 -8.40 -37.03 -21.45
C PRO A 83 -9.78 -36.98 -20.78
N GLU A 84 -10.32 -38.13 -20.34
CA GLU A 84 -11.61 -38.16 -19.63
C GLU A 84 -11.47 -37.54 -18.23
N ALA A 85 -10.36 -37.81 -17.53
CA ALA A 85 -10.07 -37.20 -16.24
C ALA A 85 -9.83 -35.68 -16.37
N MET A 86 -9.11 -35.22 -17.40
CA MET A 86 -8.96 -33.79 -17.70
C MET A 86 -10.31 -33.11 -18.00
N PHE A 87 -11.17 -33.76 -18.79
CA PHE A 87 -12.52 -33.28 -19.08
C PHE A 87 -13.35 -33.12 -17.80
N HIS A 88 -13.37 -34.13 -16.93
CA HIS A 88 -14.08 -34.07 -15.65
C HIS A 88 -13.53 -32.98 -14.75
N PHE A 89 -12.21 -32.81 -14.65
CA PHE A 89 -11.60 -31.71 -13.91
C PHE A 89 -12.10 -30.34 -14.41
N VAL A 90 -12.05 -30.05 -15.70
CA VAL A 90 -12.47 -28.73 -16.22
C VAL A 90 -14.00 -28.53 -16.17
N ARG A 91 -14.78 -29.57 -16.43
CA ARG A 91 -16.25 -29.50 -16.39
C ARG A 91 -16.78 -29.38 -14.96
N ASP A 92 -16.20 -30.14 -14.03
CA ASP A 92 -16.78 -30.43 -12.71
C ASP A 92 -15.98 -29.83 -11.54
N GLN A 93 -14.69 -29.50 -11.69
CA GLN A 93 -13.87 -28.83 -10.65
C GLN A 93 -13.53 -27.37 -10.94
N ILE A 94 -14.12 -26.78 -11.99
CA ILE A 94 -14.08 -25.34 -12.24
C ILE A 94 -15.54 -24.85 -12.28
N TYR A 95 -15.88 -23.81 -11.52
CA TYR A 95 -17.21 -23.21 -11.57
C TYR A 95 -17.40 -22.42 -12.86
N LEU A 96 -18.55 -22.57 -13.52
CA LEU A 96 -18.92 -21.73 -14.66
C LEU A 96 -19.37 -20.35 -14.15
N MET A 97 -18.82 -19.27 -14.71
CA MET A 97 -19.09 -17.89 -14.31
C MET A 97 -19.61 -17.04 -15.48
N PRO A 98 -20.63 -16.17 -15.27
CA PRO A 98 -21.06 -15.19 -16.27
C PRO A 98 -19.99 -14.15 -16.56
N MET A 99 -19.96 -13.65 -17.80
CA MET A 99 -19.15 -12.48 -18.14
C MET A 99 -19.61 -11.23 -17.38
N THR A 100 -20.92 -11.03 -17.20
CA THR A 100 -21.49 -9.75 -16.73
C THR A 100 -22.42 -9.90 -15.52
N GLN A 101 -22.66 -8.79 -14.82
CA GLN A 101 -23.56 -8.70 -13.67
C GLN A 101 -25.06 -8.88 -13.98
N LYS A 102 -25.47 -8.87 -15.26
CA LYS A 102 -26.88 -8.80 -15.68
C LYS A 102 -27.32 -9.89 -16.66
N SER A 103 -26.37 -10.57 -17.29
CA SER A 103 -26.60 -11.68 -18.21
C SER A 103 -25.35 -12.55 -18.30
N ILE A 104 -25.50 -13.76 -18.87
CA ILE A 104 -24.37 -14.65 -19.20
C ILE A 104 -23.28 -13.91 -19.98
N GLY A 105 -23.70 -13.00 -20.86
CA GLY A 105 -22.84 -12.18 -21.71
C GLY A 105 -22.33 -12.94 -22.93
N ARG A 106 -21.11 -12.62 -23.35
CA ARG A 106 -20.47 -13.22 -24.53
C ARG A 106 -19.86 -14.58 -24.18
N THR A 107 -20.30 -15.65 -24.84
CA THR A 107 -19.69 -16.99 -24.70
C THR A 107 -18.35 -17.11 -25.44
N ASP A 108 -18.01 -16.15 -26.30
CA ASP A 108 -16.76 -16.06 -27.06
C ASP A 108 -15.69 -15.16 -26.41
N ALA A 109 -15.85 -14.81 -25.13
CA ALA A 109 -14.96 -13.91 -24.40
C ALA A 109 -14.36 -14.54 -23.14
N THR A 110 -13.11 -14.19 -22.86
CA THR A 110 -12.42 -14.45 -21.59
C THR A 110 -12.61 -13.25 -20.66
N LYS A 111 -12.52 -13.48 -19.35
CA LYS A 111 -12.62 -12.43 -18.34
C LYS A 111 -11.27 -12.15 -17.69
N TRP A 112 -10.67 -13.15 -17.07
CA TRP A 112 -9.41 -13.06 -16.30
C TRP A 112 -8.31 -14.01 -16.84
N GLY A 113 -8.68 -14.98 -17.69
CA GLY A 113 -7.78 -15.93 -18.33
C GLY A 113 -7.54 -17.22 -17.52
N VAL A 114 -7.00 -18.22 -18.21
CA VAL A 114 -6.84 -19.60 -17.69
C VAL A 114 -6.02 -19.69 -16.40
N ASP A 115 -4.96 -18.88 -16.25
CA ASP A 115 -4.14 -18.90 -15.03
C ASP A 115 -4.97 -18.42 -13.81
N TYR A 116 -5.88 -17.45 -13.98
CA TYR A 116 -6.79 -17.02 -12.91
C TYR A 116 -7.95 -18.01 -12.66
N ALA A 117 -8.41 -18.70 -13.71
CA ALA A 117 -9.39 -19.78 -13.57
C ALA A 117 -8.86 -20.92 -12.67
N LEU A 118 -7.56 -21.22 -12.74
CA LEU A 118 -6.90 -22.17 -11.85
C LEU A 118 -6.66 -21.59 -10.45
N ARG A 119 -6.43 -20.28 -10.31
CA ARG A 119 -6.26 -19.62 -9.01
C ARG A 119 -7.55 -19.60 -8.18
N SER A 120 -8.68 -19.24 -8.80
CA SER A 120 -9.97 -19.03 -8.12
C SER A 120 -10.94 -20.20 -8.26
N GLY A 121 -10.70 -21.10 -9.21
CA GLY A 121 -11.64 -22.16 -9.56
C GLY A 121 -12.94 -21.65 -10.17
N MET A 122 -12.95 -20.46 -10.78
CA MET A 122 -14.08 -19.86 -11.51
C MET A 122 -13.65 -19.45 -12.91
N ALA A 123 -14.42 -19.81 -13.93
CA ALA A 123 -14.07 -19.56 -15.33
C ALA A 123 -15.30 -19.28 -16.21
N THR A 124 -15.13 -18.47 -17.24
CA THR A 124 -16.14 -18.30 -18.31
C THR A 124 -16.27 -19.56 -19.15
N ALA A 125 -17.32 -19.63 -19.97
CA ALA A 125 -17.49 -20.74 -20.93
C ALA A 125 -16.27 -20.89 -21.86
N MET A 126 -15.67 -19.78 -22.29
CA MET A 126 -14.48 -19.77 -23.13
C MET A 126 -13.22 -20.21 -22.36
N GLU A 127 -12.97 -19.63 -21.18
CA GLU A 127 -11.80 -19.97 -20.36
C GLU A 127 -11.75 -21.46 -19.98
N LYS A 128 -12.91 -22.09 -19.78
CA LYS A 128 -13.00 -23.56 -19.64
C LYS A 128 -12.51 -24.29 -20.89
N ALA A 129 -12.95 -23.88 -22.09
CA ALA A 129 -12.53 -24.51 -23.33
C ALA A 129 -11.03 -24.28 -23.61
N GLU A 130 -10.50 -23.08 -23.36
CA GLU A 130 -9.07 -22.78 -23.42
C GLU A 130 -8.26 -23.63 -22.43
N LEU A 131 -8.73 -23.79 -21.19
CA LEU A 131 -8.08 -24.63 -20.19
C LEU A 131 -8.00 -26.09 -20.65
N LEU A 132 -9.12 -26.68 -21.09
CA LEU A 132 -9.11 -28.08 -21.54
C LEU A 132 -8.27 -28.25 -22.83
N GLN A 133 -8.35 -27.31 -23.77
CA GLN A 133 -7.51 -27.33 -24.98
C GLN A 133 -6.01 -27.27 -24.61
N ARG A 134 -5.63 -26.40 -23.66
CA ARG A 134 -4.27 -26.27 -23.14
C ARG A 134 -3.80 -27.55 -22.45
N MET A 135 -4.68 -28.24 -21.71
CA MET A 135 -4.37 -29.53 -21.07
C MET A 135 -4.14 -30.63 -22.11
N TYR A 136 -5.07 -30.82 -23.06
CA TYR A 136 -4.93 -31.81 -24.13
C TYR A 136 -3.66 -31.59 -24.96
N ASN A 137 -3.44 -30.38 -25.48
CA ASN A 137 -2.26 -30.08 -26.30
C ASN A 137 -0.93 -30.21 -25.52
N LYS A 138 -0.93 -30.06 -24.19
CA LYS A 138 0.24 -30.32 -23.33
C LYS A 138 0.47 -31.80 -23.00
N ALA A 139 -0.54 -32.64 -23.20
CA ALA A 139 -0.47 -34.09 -23.06
C ALA A 139 -0.37 -34.79 -24.43
N ASP A 140 0.11 -34.08 -25.45
CA ASP A 140 0.26 -34.53 -26.84
C ASP A 140 -1.04 -35.05 -27.50
N ILE A 141 -2.20 -34.57 -27.03
CA ILE A 141 -3.54 -34.86 -27.58
C ILE A 141 -3.97 -33.68 -28.46
N PRO A 142 -3.98 -33.81 -29.80
CA PRO A 142 -4.30 -32.69 -30.69
C PRO A 142 -5.72 -32.17 -30.48
N ALA A 143 -5.85 -30.91 -30.07
CA ALA A 143 -7.12 -30.29 -29.67
C ALA A 143 -7.28 -28.83 -30.14
N LYS A 144 -8.51 -28.50 -30.56
CA LYS A 144 -8.93 -27.14 -30.93
C LYS A 144 -10.31 -26.80 -30.37
N ILE A 145 -10.58 -25.52 -30.16
CA ILE A 145 -11.91 -25.04 -29.79
C ILE A 145 -12.78 -24.97 -31.05
N VAL A 146 -14.05 -25.35 -30.91
CA VAL A 146 -15.10 -25.25 -31.93
C VAL A 146 -16.38 -24.68 -31.31
N TRP A 147 -17.24 -24.09 -32.12
CA TRP A 147 -18.58 -23.68 -31.72
C TRP A 147 -19.57 -24.83 -31.89
N GLU A 148 -20.14 -25.34 -30.82
CA GLU A 148 -21.29 -26.23 -30.90
C GLU A 148 -22.59 -25.44 -31.08
N HIS A 149 -23.44 -25.89 -32.02
CA HIS A 149 -24.81 -25.39 -32.16
C HIS A 149 -25.77 -26.17 -31.25
N THR A 150 -26.16 -25.54 -30.13
CA THR A 150 -26.99 -26.13 -29.08
C THR A 150 -28.46 -25.69 -29.17
N ASN A 151 -29.30 -26.21 -28.27
CA ASN A 151 -30.72 -25.89 -28.11
C ASN A 151 -31.09 -25.66 -26.63
N ILE A 152 -30.17 -25.11 -25.85
CA ILE A 152 -30.29 -24.79 -24.42
C ILE A 152 -31.42 -23.77 -24.22
N SER A 153 -32.38 -24.09 -23.34
CA SER A 153 -33.44 -23.15 -22.96
C SER A 153 -33.02 -22.30 -21.73
N PRO A 154 -33.55 -21.06 -21.56
CA PRO A 154 -33.23 -20.20 -20.42
C PRO A 154 -33.56 -20.83 -19.04
N GLU A 155 -34.52 -21.77 -19.00
CA GLU A 155 -34.94 -22.47 -17.78
C GLU A 155 -33.94 -23.54 -17.34
N GLU A 156 -33.19 -24.11 -18.28
CA GLU A 156 -32.11 -25.08 -18.03
C GLU A 156 -30.85 -24.41 -17.50
N VAL A 157 -30.49 -23.25 -18.07
CA VAL A 157 -29.23 -22.54 -17.82
C VAL A 157 -28.83 -22.45 -16.33
N PRO A 158 -29.71 -22.09 -15.38
CA PRO A 158 -29.35 -22.04 -13.96
C PRO A 158 -28.71 -23.32 -13.42
N THR A 159 -29.08 -24.50 -13.95
CA THR A 159 -28.55 -25.80 -13.51
C THR A 159 -27.08 -26.01 -13.87
N PHE A 160 -26.54 -25.24 -14.82
CA PHE A 160 -25.12 -25.28 -15.19
C PHE A 160 -24.24 -24.49 -14.19
N PHE A 161 -24.82 -23.48 -13.53
CA PHE A 161 -24.14 -22.62 -12.55
C PHE A 161 -24.29 -23.12 -11.11
N PHE A 162 -25.43 -23.72 -10.75
CA PHE A 162 -25.75 -24.10 -9.36
C PHE A 162 -25.21 -25.48 -8.98
N ARG A 163 -23.91 -25.67 -9.21
CA ARG A 163 -23.18 -26.93 -9.06
C ARG A 163 -22.10 -26.78 -7.99
N PRO A 164 -22.40 -26.91 -6.69
CA PRO A 164 -21.38 -26.84 -5.64
C PRO A 164 -20.39 -28.02 -5.80
N THR A 165 -19.12 -27.79 -5.47
CA THR A 165 -18.05 -28.80 -5.59
C THR A 165 -17.27 -28.89 -4.29
N GLU A 166 -17.05 -30.11 -3.81
CA GLU A 166 -16.19 -30.35 -2.64
C GLU A 166 -14.72 -30.33 -3.07
N ARG A 167 -13.97 -29.36 -2.52
CA ARG A 167 -12.53 -29.19 -2.72
C ARG A 167 -11.89 -28.95 -1.35
N PRO A 168 -11.71 -30.00 -0.53
CA PRO A 168 -11.09 -29.84 0.78
C PRO A 168 -9.63 -29.41 0.63
N PHE A 169 -9.19 -28.54 1.54
CA PHE A 169 -7.76 -28.34 1.78
C PHE A 169 -7.22 -29.60 2.45
N SER A 170 -6.49 -30.42 1.70
CA SER A 170 -5.99 -31.72 2.17
C SER A 170 -4.71 -32.09 1.40
N PRO A 171 -3.60 -31.39 1.66
CA PRO A 171 -2.30 -31.78 1.12
C PRO A 171 -1.86 -33.13 1.70
N ASN A 172 -1.13 -33.93 0.92
CA ASN A 172 -0.69 -35.29 1.23
C ASN A 172 0.51 -35.31 2.21
N ILE A 173 0.39 -34.58 3.32
CA ILE A 173 1.43 -34.49 4.35
C ILE A 173 1.16 -35.59 5.39
N SER A 174 2.15 -36.42 5.68
CA SER A 174 2.01 -37.47 6.71
C SER A 174 2.32 -36.93 8.10
N ASP A 175 1.72 -37.51 9.15
CA ASP A 175 2.06 -37.22 10.56
C ASP A 175 3.58 -37.28 10.80
N ARG A 176 4.26 -38.27 10.20
CA ARG A 176 5.72 -38.43 10.26
C ARG A 176 6.47 -37.29 9.56
N THR A 177 5.93 -36.74 8.48
CA THR A 177 6.49 -35.59 7.77
C THR A 177 6.36 -34.33 8.62
N LEU A 178 5.20 -34.08 9.21
CA LEU A 178 5.00 -32.98 10.18
C LEU A 178 5.95 -33.11 11.37
N MET A 179 6.07 -34.31 11.96
CA MET A 179 7.01 -34.58 13.04
C MET A 179 8.47 -34.37 12.61
N GLN A 180 8.86 -34.81 11.41
CA GLN A 180 10.22 -34.59 10.88
C GLN A 180 10.51 -33.09 10.74
N TRP A 181 9.61 -32.33 10.14
CA TRP A 181 9.75 -30.88 10.02
C TRP A 181 9.82 -30.22 11.42
N GLY A 182 9.04 -30.71 12.39
CA GLY A 182 9.04 -30.21 13.77
C GLY A 182 10.36 -30.46 14.49
N VAL A 183 10.90 -31.69 14.39
CA VAL A 183 12.23 -32.04 14.89
C VAL A 183 13.31 -31.19 14.23
N GLU A 184 13.27 -31.04 12.90
CA GLU A 184 14.24 -30.22 12.16
C GLU A 184 14.19 -28.74 12.55
N MET A 185 13.02 -28.21 12.96
CA MET A 185 12.87 -26.82 13.44
C MET A 185 12.93 -26.67 14.96
N GLY A 186 13.18 -27.75 15.71
CA GLY A 186 13.43 -27.71 17.16
C GLY A 186 12.17 -27.68 18.04
N MET A 187 11.11 -28.38 17.65
CA MET A 187 9.76 -28.21 18.21
C MET A 187 9.24 -29.34 19.11
N GLU A 188 10.14 -30.08 19.76
CA GLU A 188 9.76 -31.34 20.43
C GLU A 188 8.89 -31.17 21.69
N ASN A 189 8.86 -29.99 22.33
CA ASN A 189 8.23 -29.80 23.65
C ASN A 189 7.19 -28.65 23.81
N MET A 190 6.72 -27.99 22.74
CA MET A 190 5.72 -26.90 22.91
C MET A 190 4.29 -27.40 23.08
N GLU A 191 3.64 -27.01 24.18
CA GLU A 191 2.20 -27.19 24.40
C GLU A 191 1.39 -26.18 23.58
N TYR A 192 0.35 -26.66 22.89
CA TYR A 192 -0.45 -25.88 21.96
C TYR A 192 -1.72 -25.32 22.61
N GLN A 193 -2.00 -24.02 22.39
CA GLN A 193 -3.34 -23.45 22.57
C GLN A 193 -3.84 -22.82 21.24
N PRO A 194 -5.00 -23.25 20.71
CA PRO A 194 -5.57 -22.68 19.49
C PRO A 194 -6.21 -21.32 19.75
N ASP A 195 -5.54 -20.24 19.35
CA ASP A 195 -6.19 -18.94 19.24
C ASP A 195 -7.14 -18.89 18.02
N VAL A 196 -8.44 -18.95 18.31
CA VAL A 196 -9.56 -18.63 17.41
C VAL A 196 -9.67 -19.48 16.13
N ILE A 197 -10.30 -20.65 16.25
CA ILE A 197 -10.87 -21.37 15.10
C ILE A 197 -12.12 -20.60 14.61
N PHE A 198 -12.21 -20.33 13.30
CA PHE A 198 -13.37 -19.66 12.69
C PHE A 198 -14.52 -20.65 12.46
N GLU A 199 -15.15 -21.17 13.52
CA GLU A 199 -16.26 -22.12 13.37
C GLU A 199 -17.58 -21.43 12.93
N ASP A 200 -17.76 -20.13 13.23
CA ASP A 200 -19.07 -19.44 13.13
C ASP A 200 -19.21 -18.38 11.99
N GLU A 201 -18.25 -18.23 11.05
CA GLU A 201 -18.25 -17.14 10.05
C GLU A 201 -19.60 -16.99 9.33
N LEU A 202 -20.15 -18.11 8.86
CA LEU A 202 -21.39 -18.15 8.10
C LEU A 202 -22.62 -17.81 8.94
N GLU A 203 -22.63 -18.18 10.22
CA GLU A 203 -23.72 -17.88 11.12
C GLU A 203 -23.76 -16.38 11.42
N LEU A 204 -22.63 -15.82 11.88
CA LEU A 204 -22.47 -14.40 12.16
C LEU A 204 -22.75 -13.52 10.93
N ALA A 205 -22.34 -13.93 9.73
CA ALA A 205 -22.63 -13.21 8.49
C ALA A 205 -24.13 -13.21 8.15
N ASN A 206 -24.83 -14.34 8.37
CA ASN A 206 -26.27 -14.43 8.17
C ASN A 206 -27.04 -13.59 9.19
N GLU A 207 -26.62 -13.56 10.46
CA GLU A 207 -27.20 -12.70 11.50
C GLU A 207 -27.03 -11.21 11.16
N LEU A 208 -25.79 -10.78 10.86
CA LEU A 208 -25.46 -9.40 10.51
C LEU A 208 -26.24 -8.96 9.26
N GLY A 209 -26.18 -9.74 8.18
CA GLY A 209 -26.91 -9.44 6.95
C GLY A 209 -28.43 -9.47 7.14
N GLY A 210 -28.95 -10.33 8.02
CA GLY A 210 -30.37 -10.38 8.39
C GLY A 210 -30.82 -9.13 9.16
N LYS A 211 -30.02 -8.69 10.13
CA LYS A 211 -30.24 -7.43 10.88
C LYS A 211 -30.22 -6.23 9.94
N ILE A 212 -29.28 -6.17 9.01
CA ILE A 212 -29.19 -5.12 7.98
C ILE A 212 -30.41 -5.16 7.05
N TRP A 213 -30.79 -6.32 6.53
CA TRP A 213 -31.97 -6.50 5.67
C TRP A 213 -33.24 -5.94 6.33
N ASN A 214 -33.51 -6.36 7.58
CA ASN A 214 -34.67 -5.90 8.34
C ASN A 214 -34.62 -4.39 8.64
N THR A 215 -33.42 -3.83 8.84
CA THR A 215 -33.24 -2.40 9.14
C THR A 215 -33.38 -1.50 7.91
N LEU A 216 -33.08 -2.01 6.70
CA LEU A 216 -33.28 -1.27 5.45
C LEU A 216 -34.76 -0.95 5.18
N ASP A 217 -35.68 -1.83 5.61
CA ASP A 217 -37.13 -1.68 5.44
C ASP A 217 -37.51 -1.31 3.98
N LEU A 218 -37.01 -2.12 3.03
CA LEU A 218 -37.28 -1.92 1.61
C LEU A 218 -38.74 -2.26 1.31
N LYS A 219 -39.48 -1.28 0.80
CA LYS A 219 -40.87 -1.42 0.37
C LYS A 219 -41.04 -2.39 -0.79
N GLU A 220 -42.27 -2.91 -0.93
CA GLU A 220 -42.71 -3.76 -2.05
C GLU A 220 -42.51 -3.13 -3.45
N ASP A 221 -42.47 -1.80 -3.57
CA ASP A 221 -42.23 -1.10 -4.85
C ASP A 221 -40.74 -0.98 -5.24
N TYR A 222 -39.83 -1.53 -4.44
CA TYR A 222 -38.39 -1.54 -4.73
C TYR A 222 -38.06 -2.44 -5.94
N LYS A 223 -37.40 -1.86 -6.94
CA LYS A 223 -37.08 -2.55 -8.22
C LYS A 223 -35.79 -3.36 -8.14
N TYR A 224 -35.89 -4.58 -7.63
CA TYR A 224 -34.80 -5.57 -7.66
C TYR A 224 -34.39 -5.93 -9.09
N ARG A 225 -33.08 -6.09 -9.33
CA ARG A 225 -32.52 -6.38 -10.66
C ARG A 225 -32.64 -7.87 -11.00
N GLY A 226 -33.33 -8.18 -12.09
CA GLY A 226 -33.34 -9.53 -12.69
C GLY A 226 -32.07 -9.86 -13.48
N PHE A 227 -31.90 -11.14 -13.82
CA PHE A 227 -30.78 -11.66 -14.61
C PHE A 227 -31.30 -12.32 -15.90
N ASP A 228 -30.63 -12.08 -17.02
CA ASP A 228 -30.97 -12.65 -18.33
C ASP A 228 -30.22 -13.98 -18.57
N PHE A 229 -30.98 -15.07 -18.48
CA PHE A 229 -30.51 -16.45 -18.64
C PHE A 229 -30.49 -16.94 -20.10
N ARG A 230 -30.64 -16.07 -21.11
CA ARG A 230 -30.53 -16.51 -22.52
C ARG A 230 -29.10 -16.96 -22.85
N TRP A 231 -28.98 -18.18 -23.37
CA TRP A 231 -27.73 -18.78 -23.83
C TRP A 231 -27.48 -18.51 -25.32
N ASP A 232 -26.24 -18.27 -25.73
CA ASP A 232 -25.88 -18.20 -27.14
C ASP A 232 -25.76 -19.61 -27.74
N ASN A 233 -26.88 -20.10 -28.25
CA ASN A 233 -26.98 -21.41 -28.88
C ASN A 233 -26.22 -21.56 -30.22
N SER A 234 -25.66 -20.49 -30.77
CA SER A 234 -24.82 -20.55 -31.98
C SER A 234 -23.33 -20.66 -31.69
N ARG A 235 -22.90 -20.31 -30.47
CA ARG A 235 -21.48 -20.20 -30.08
C ARG A 235 -21.25 -20.79 -28.69
N THR A 236 -21.60 -22.05 -28.51
CA THR A 236 -21.24 -22.80 -27.28
C THR A 236 -19.80 -23.31 -27.42
N PRO A 237 -18.82 -22.79 -26.66
CA PRO A 237 -17.44 -23.25 -26.77
C PRO A 237 -17.31 -24.71 -26.34
N THR A 238 -16.70 -25.50 -27.20
CA THR A 238 -16.51 -26.95 -27.06
C THR A 238 -15.11 -27.31 -27.57
N VAL A 239 -14.47 -28.34 -27.02
CA VAL A 239 -13.16 -28.79 -27.52
C VAL A 239 -13.34 -30.00 -28.42
N GLU A 240 -12.90 -29.89 -29.68
CA GLU A 240 -12.68 -31.01 -30.60
C GLU A 240 -11.27 -31.56 -30.39
N PHE A 241 -11.13 -32.87 -30.23
CA PHE A 241 -9.83 -33.52 -29.98
C PHE A 241 -9.72 -34.88 -30.65
N GLN A 242 -8.49 -35.32 -30.90
CA GLN A 242 -8.18 -36.64 -31.48
C GLN A 242 -7.81 -37.64 -30.39
N TRP A 243 -8.54 -38.76 -30.30
CA TRP A 243 -8.23 -39.84 -29.36
C TRP A 243 -8.53 -41.21 -29.95
N GLU A 244 -7.61 -42.16 -29.81
CA GLU A 244 -7.73 -43.53 -30.37
C GLU A 244 -8.10 -43.52 -31.87
N GLY A 245 -7.48 -42.61 -32.65
CA GLY A 245 -7.75 -42.45 -34.09
C GLY A 245 -9.12 -41.89 -34.45
N ASN A 246 -9.89 -41.37 -33.48
CA ASN A 246 -11.23 -40.84 -33.69
C ASN A 246 -11.34 -39.37 -33.22
N THR A 247 -12.02 -38.54 -34.00
CA THR A 247 -12.46 -37.22 -33.56
C THR A 247 -13.52 -37.36 -32.47
N ARG A 248 -13.29 -36.71 -31.32
CA ARG A 248 -14.22 -36.65 -30.18
C ARG A 248 -14.45 -35.19 -29.77
N TYR A 249 -15.52 -34.96 -29.02
CA TYR A 249 -15.93 -33.63 -28.56
C TYR A 249 -16.10 -33.59 -27.04
N ALA A 250 -15.74 -32.48 -26.42
CA ALA A 250 -15.83 -32.27 -24.98
C ALA A 250 -16.71 -31.05 -24.65
N HIS A 251 -17.98 -31.30 -24.36
CA HIS A 251 -18.96 -30.28 -23.99
C HIS A 251 -18.84 -29.94 -22.49
N LEU A 252 -18.41 -28.71 -22.18
CA LEU A 252 -18.01 -28.29 -20.82
C LEU A 252 -19.10 -27.61 -19.98
N ILE A 253 -20.32 -27.46 -20.52
CA ILE A 253 -21.38 -26.61 -19.94
C ILE A 253 -22.48 -27.45 -19.26
N ASP A 254 -23.17 -28.31 -20.00
CA ASP A 254 -24.20 -29.20 -19.44
C ASP A 254 -23.56 -30.48 -18.85
N PRO A 255 -23.70 -30.72 -17.52
CA PRO A 255 -23.19 -31.94 -16.89
C PRO A 255 -23.84 -33.25 -17.39
N LYS A 256 -25.00 -33.18 -18.04
CA LYS A 256 -25.69 -34.35 -18.60
C LYS A 256 -25.02 -34.89 -19.88
N VAL A 257 -24.16 -34.12 -20.53
CA VAL A 257 -23.47 -34.54 -21.75
C VAL A 257 -22.29 -35.45 -21.37
N PRO A 258 -22.23 -36.70 -21.86
CA PRO A 258 -21.12 -37.61 -21.59
C PRO A 258 -19.80 -37.13 -22.23
N TYR A 259 -18.69 -37.62 -21.70
CA TYR A 259 -17.37 -37.45 -22.31
C TYR A 259 -17.36 -37.95 -23.77
N GLY A 260 -16.65 -37.24 -24.64
CA GLY A 260 -16.53 -37.57 -26.07
C GLY A 260 -17.77 -37.29 -26.91
N LYS A 261 -18.80 -36.60 -26.39
CA LYS A 261 -20.06 -36.29 -27.09
C LYS A 261 -20.36 -34.79 -27.14
N LEU A 262 -21.12 -34.42 -28.16
CA LEU A 262 -21.83 -33.14 -28.26
C LEU A 262 -23.19 -33.25 -27.56
N ARG A 263 -23.75 -32.11 -27.09
CA ARG A 263 -25.13 -32.02 -26.60
C ARG A 263 -26.13 -32.32 -27.72
N ASN A 264 -25.87 -31.79 -28.92
CA ASN A 264 -26.71 -32.01 -30.09
C ASN A 264 -26.17 -33.16 -30.96
N GLN A 265 -26.87 -34.29 -30.99
CA GLN A 265 -26.50 -35.48 -31.77
C GLN A 265 -26.47 -35.27 -33.30
N GLN A 266 -26.93 -34.12 -33.80
CA GLN A 266 -26.80 -33.73 -35.21
C GLN A 266 -25.37 -33.30 -35.59
N ASN A 267 -24.41 -33.29 -34.66
CA ASN A 267 -22.99 -32.98 -34.86
C ASN A 267 -22.70 -31.65 -35.58
N LYS A 268 -23.54 -30.63 -35.36
CA LYS A 268 -23.36 -29.29 -35.94
C LYS A 268 -22.35 -28.49 -35.12
N VAL A 269 -21.11 -28.49 -35.59
CA VAL A 269 -20.03 -27.61 -35.11
C VAL A 269 -19.60 -26.64 -36.21
N SER A 270 -19.06 -25.49 -35.83
CA SER A 270 -18.35 -24.56 -36.72
C SER A 270 -17.01 -24.13 -36.13
N GLU A 271 -16.12 -23.58 -36.96
CA GLU A 271 -14.78 -23.16 -36.56
C GLU A 271 -14.83 -22.01 -35.55
N ALA A 272 -14.08 -22.13 -34.44
CA ALA A 272 -13.96 -21.06 -33.47
C ALA A 272 -12.93 -20.02 -33.95
N GLY A 273 -13.34 -18.75 -33.97
CA GLY A 273 -12.40 -17.63 -34.08
C GLY A 273 -11.60 -17.44 -32.79
N LEU A 274 -10.62 -16.53 -32.82
CA LEU A 274 -9.82 -16.22 -31.63
C LEU A 274 -10.72 -15.74 -30.47
N PRO A 275 -10.51 -16.26 -29.24
CA PRO A 275 -11.15 -15.77 -28.02
C PRO A 275 -10.98 -14.25 -27.85
N LYS A 276 -12.02 -13.58 -27.37
CA LYS A 276 -11.97 -12.12 -27.13
C LYS A 276 -11.43 -11.85 -25.72
N PRO A 277 -10.27 -11.20 -25.58
CA PRO A 277 -9.73 -10.85 -24.27
C PRO A 277 -10.60 -9.80 -23.58
N ASN A 278 -10.48 -9.71 -22.25
CA ASN A 278 -10.98 -8.56 -21.51
C ASN A 278 -10.00 -7.39 -21.65
N GLU A 279 -10.48 -6.27 -22.19
CA GLU A 279 -9.74 -5.02 -22.39
C GLU A 279 -10.05 -3.98 -21.30
N GLU A 280 -10.80 -4.35 -20.25
CA GLU A 280 -11.01 -3.50 -19.08
C GLU A 280 -9.66 -3.12 -18.44
N LYS A 281 -9.55 -1.84 -18.07
CA LYS A 281 -8.33 -1.27 -17.48
C LYS A 281 -8.55 -0.79 -16.07
N VAL A 282 -7.47 -0.81 -15.29
CA VAL A 282 -7.37 -0.23 -13.96
C VAL A 282 -6.37 0.92 -14.03
N THR A 283 -6.86 2.15 -13.87
CA THR A 283 -6.01 3.33 -13.70
C THR A 283 -5.80 3.55 -12.20
N ILE A 284 -4.54 3.66 -11.76
CA ILE A 284 -4.16 4.00 -10.38
C ILE A 284 -3.40 5.32 -10.41
N LYS A 285 -3.80 6.29 -9.58
CA LYS A 285 -3.18 7.61 -9.53
C LYS A 285 -3.12 8.14 -8.10
N LEU A 286 -1.94 8.58 -7.70
CA LEU A 286 -1.73 9.31 -6.46
C LEU A 286 -1.67 10.81 -6.75
N THR A 287 -2.31 11.59 -5.88
CA THR A 287 -2.28 13.05 -5.93
C THR A 287 -2.02 13.62 -4.54
N TYR A 288 -1.59 14.88 -4.48
CA TYR A 288 -1.37 15.59 -3.23
C TYR A 288 -1.88 17.03 -3.29
N ARG A 289 -2.02 17.63 -2.11
CA ARG A 289 -2.30 19.06 -1.91
C ARG A 289 -1.24 19.63 -0.97
N ASP A 290 -0.93 20.91 -1.13
CA ASP A 290 0.02 21.63 -0.29
C ASP A 290 -0.62 22.78 0.49
N SER A 291 0.09 23.24 1.53
CA SER A 291 -0.35 24.31 2.45
C SER A 291 -0.44 25.71 1.82
N ILE A 292 0.13 25.91 0.63
CA ILE A 292 0.12 27.19 -0.09
C ILE A 292 -1.13 27.27 -0.95
N LYS A 293 -1.43 26.22 -1.71
CA LYS A 293 -2.62 26.11 -2.54
C LYS A 293 -3.44 24.86 -2.16
N PRO A 294 -4.06 24.81 -0.97
CA PRO A 294 -4.78 23.61 -0.49
C PRO A 294 -5.95 23.21 -1.40
N LEU A 295 -6.52 24.14 -2.16
CA LEU A 295 -7.59 23.86 -3.12
C LEU A 295 -7.10 23.32 -4.48
N GLU A 296 -5.82 23.49 -4.83
CA GLU A 296 -5.19 22.97 -6.04
C GLU A 296 -4.66 21.55 -5.79
N GLU A 297 -5.03 20.58 -6.62
CA GLU A 297 -4.60 19.20 -6.49
C GLU A 297 -3.60 18.81 -7.57
N LYS A 298 -2.51 18.16 -7.15
CA LYS A 298 -1.33 17.92 -7.99
C LYS A 298 -1.07 16.43 -8.12
N GLU A 299 -0.89 15.96 -9.35
CA GLU A 299 -0.55 14.56 -9.63
C GLU A 299 0.86 14.23 -9.13
N LEU A 300 0.97 13.15 -8.35
CA LEU A 300 2.24 12.66 -7.83
C LEU A 300 2.85 11.59 -8.73
N ILE A 301 2.06 10.55 -9.02
CA ILE A 301 2.39 9.43 -9.91
C ILE A 301 1.08 8.77 -10.36
N GLY A 302 1.07 8.15 -11.54
CA GLY A 302 -0.06 7.34 -11.98
C GLY A 302 0.33 6.39 -13.11
N ASN A 303 -0.39 5.28 -13.25
CA ASN A 303 -0.21 4.31 -14.32
C ASN A 303 -1.53 3.56 -14.61
N GLU A 304 -1.57 2.83 -15.72
CA GLU A 304 -2.72 2.08 -16.19
C GLU A 304 -2.32 0.67 -16.63
N TRP A 305 -3.05 -0.34 -16.14
CA TRP A 305 -2.84 -1.75 -16.50
C TRP A 305 -4.14 -2.36 -17.04
N LEU A 306 -4.04 -3.44 -17.81
CA LEU A 306 -5.19 -4.32 -18.06
C LEU A 306 -5.60 -5.01 -16.76
N ALA A 307 -6.89 -5.22 -16.55
CA ALA A 307 -7.39 -5.94 -15.37
C ALA A 307 -6.86 -7.40 -15.32
N SER A 308 -6.64 -8.03 -16.49
CA SER A 308 -5.98 -9.33 -16.63
C SER A 308 -4.47 -9.32 -16.31
N ASP A 309 -3.81 -8.16 -16.33
CA ASP A 309 -2.42 -7.98 -15.86
C ASP A 309 -2.33 -7.69 -14.34
N LEU A 310 -3.46 -7.45 -13.65
CA LEU A 310 -3.47 -7.25 -12.20
C LEU A 310 -4.12 -8.40 -11.42
N VAL A 311 -5.09 -9.11 -12.01
CA VAL A 311 -5.85 -10.14 -11.28
C VAL A 311 -4.94 -11.27 -10.76
N GLY A 312 -5.02 -11.54 -9.46
CA GLY A 312 -4.15 -12.48 -8.73
C GLY A 312 -2.77 -11.94 -8.36
N ARG A 313 -2.60 -10.60 -8.28
CA ARG A 313 -1.31 -9.92 -8.07
C ARG A 313 -1.46 -8.71 -7.15
N GLN A 314 -0.33 -8.07 -6.84
CA GLN A 314 -0.27 -6.90 -5.97
C GLN A 314 0.38 -5.70 -6.68
N VAL A 315 -0.05 -4.49 -6.32
CA VAL A 315 0.65 -3.25 -6.66
C VAL A 315 1.03 -2.53 -5.38
N ASP A 316 2.33 -2.34 -5.18
CA ASP A 316 2.86 -1.60 -4.05
C ASP A 316 2.96 -0.12 -4.38
N VAL A 317 2.41 0.72 -3.50
CA VAL A 317 2.65 2.16 -3.46
C VAL A 317 3.76 2.41 -2.44
N MET A 318 4.91 2.86 -2.95
CA MET A 318 6.11 3.07 -2.13
C MET A 318 6.62 4.50 -2.28
N PHE A 319 7.35 4.96 -1.27
CA PHE A 319 7.97 6.28 -1.22
C PHE A 319 9.44 6.10 -0.88
N LEU A 320 10.31 6.00 -1.90
CA LEU A 320 11.70 5.64 -1.67
C LEU A 320 12.44 6.83 -1.02
N ASN A 321 12.94 6.67 0.21
CA ASN A 321 13.66 7.64 1.05
C ASN A 321 14.96 8.21 0.47
N ASN A 322 15.40 7.68 -0.68
CA ASN A 322 16.61 8.07 -1.40
C ASN A 322 17.96 7.96 -0.66
N LEU A 323 18.03 7.25 0.47
CA LEU A 323 19.28 6.98 1.18
C LEU A 323 19.97 5.74 0.61
N SER A 324 21.29 5.63 0.78
CA SER A 324 22.04 4.39 0.57
C SER A 324 22.03 3.50 1.83
N PRO A 325 22.45 2.22 1.74
CA PRO A 325 22.51 1.30 2.88
C PRO A 325 23.27 1.87 4.09
N GLN A 326 24.39 2.54 3.82
CA GLN A 326 25.30 3.04 4.84
C GLN A 326 24.78 4.35 5.45
N GLU A 327 24.10 5.20 4.66
CA GLU A 327 23.49 6.44 5.14
C GLU A 327 22.25 6.19 6.02
N LEU A 328 21.41 5.22 5.67
CA LEU A 328 20.19 4.92 6.44
C LEU A 328 20.51 4.51 7.88
N ARG A 329 21.63 3.82 8.12
CA ARG A 329 22.07 3.40 9.47
C ARG A 329 22.41 4.56 10.41
N ILE A 330 22.74 5.74 9.86
CA ILE A 330 23.21 6.92 10.62
C ILE A 330 22.28 8.12 10.50
N THR A 331 21.32 8.09 9.58
CA THR A 331 20.34 9.16 9.36
C THR A 331 19.13 8.95 10.28
N PRO A 332 18.82 9.88 11.21
CA PRO A 332 17.58 9.81 11.98
C PRO A 332 16.37 9.80 11.05
N ILE A 333 15.38 8.94 11.33
CA ILE A 333 14.17 8.81 10.50
C ILE A 333 13.45 10.15 10.34
N ALA A 334 13.39 10.96 11.41
CA ALA A 334 12.82 12.30 11.38
C ALA A 334 13.50 13.25 10.38
N ASN A 335 14.74 12.99 9.96
CA ASN A 335 15.49 13.82 9.00
C ASN A 335 15.26 13.39 7.53
N ILE A 336 14.55 12.27 7.29
CA ILE A 336 14.18 11.82 5.96
C ILE A 336 13.05 12.73 5.44
N ARG A 337 13.35 13.47 4.38
CA ARG A 337 12.44 14.50 3.84
C ARG A 337 12.30 14.51 2.32
N THR A 338 12.89 13.54 1.62
CA THR A 338 12.86 13.45 0.16
C THR A 338 12.54 12.03 -0.28
N PHE A 339 11.44 11.88 -1.02
CA PHE A 339 10.83 10.61 -1.33
C PHE A 339 10.66 10.48 -2.84
N THR A 340 10.88 9.29 -3.38
CA THR A 340 10.63 8.97 -4.79
C THR A 340 9.38 8.10 -4.86
N PRO A 341 8.22 8.61 -5.31
CA PRO A 341 7.01 7.82 -5.41
C PRO A 341 7.17 6.70 -6.44
N ALA A 342 6.67 5.51 -6.12
CA ALA A 342 6.70 4.33 -6.98
C ALA A 342 5.35 3.60 -6.99
N LEU A 343 5.03 2.98 -8.13
CA LEU A 343 4.01 1.93 -8.23
C LEU A 343 4.71 0.66 -8.73
N GLY A 344 4.95 -0.30 -7.85
CA GLY A 344 5.63 -1.56 -8.15
C GLY A 344 4.63 -2.69 -8.38
N LEU A 345 4.67 -3.38 -9.52
CA LEU A 345 3.88 -4.59 -9.75
C LEU A 345 4.59 -5.81 -9.18
N GLN A 346 4.03 -6.44 -8.14
CA GLN A 346 4.46 -7.77 -7.71
C GLN A 346 3.66 -8.85 -8.44
N ALA A 347 4.33 -9.76 -9.12
CA ALA A 347 3.71 -10.84 -9.88
C ALA A 347 4.43 -12.18 -9.61
N ILE A 348 3.90 -12.94 -8.65
CA ILE A 348 4.46 -14.25 -8.26
C ILE A 348 4.55 -15.18 -9.48
N GLY A 349 5.67 -15.90 -9.57
CA GLY A 349 6.00 -16.77 -10.70
C GLY A 349 6.31 -16.05 -12.01
N LYS A 350 6.54 -14.72 -12.02
CA LYS A 350 7.04 -13.96 -13.17
C LYS A 350 8.51 -13.54 -12.97
N SER A 351 9.18 -13.16 -14.07
CA SER A 351 10.56 -12.67 -14.03
C SER A 351 10.65 -11.24 -13.47
N GLU A 352 11.83 -10.90 -12.96
CA GLU A 352 12.20 -9.54 -12.57
C GLU A 352 11.92 -8.54 -13.71
N ASP A 353 12.31 -8.88 -14.96
CA ASP A 353 12.02 -8.08 -16.16
C ASP A 353 10.52 -7.81 -16.38
N TYR A 354 9.66 -8.81 -16.17
CA TYR A 354 8.21 -8.67 -16.40
C TYR A 354 7.57 -7.69 -15.42
N MET A 355 7.97 -7.77 -14.14
CA MET A 355 7.54 -6.84 -13.07
C MET A 355 8.13 -5.44 -13.32
N SER A 356 9.39 -5.40 -13.74
CA SER A 356 10.14 -4.20 -14.11
C SER A 356 9.45 -3.35 -15.18
N GLU A 357 9.12 -3.95 -16.32
CA GLU A 357 8.43 -3.28 -17.45
C GLU A 357 7.04 -2.71 -17.08
N ARG A 358 6.44 -3.18 -15.98
CA ARG A 358 5.07 -2.87 -15.55
C ARG A 358 5.02 -2.05 -14.27
N SER A 359 6.18 -1.65 -13.76
CA SER A 359 6.34 -0.76 -12.61
C SER A 359 6.70 0.64 -13.07
N ILE A 360 6.42 1.66 -12.26
CA ILE A 360 6.74 3.05 -12.57
C ILE A 360 7.36 3.78 -11.37
N LEU A 361 8.33 4.64 -11.66
CA LEU A 361 8.96 5.56 -10.73
C LEU A 361 8.66 6.99 -11.17
N ALA A 362 8.25 7.84 -10.23
CA ALA A 362 8.11 9.28 -10.47
C ALA A 362 9.39 10.03 -10.11
N ASN A 363 9.41 11.32 -10.46
CA ASN A 363 10.43 12.24 -10.00
C ASN A 363 10.44 12.36 -8.45
N PRO A 364 11.61 12.43 -7.79
CA PRO A 364 11.70 12.66 -6.36
C PRO A 364 11.00 13.95 -5.94
N ILE A 365 10.41 13.96 -4.75
CA ILE A 365 9.70 15.09 -4.15
C ILE A 365 10.13 15.30 -2.69
N THR A 366 10.19 16.55 -2.22
CA THR A 366 10.34 16.82 -0.78
C THR A 366 9.01 16.92 -0.04
N LEU A 367 9.05 16.86 1.29
CA LEU A 367 7.90 17.15 2.15
C LEU A 367 7.37 18.59 2.00
N GLU A 368 8.17 19.52 1.46
CA GLU A 368 7.73 20.88 1.07
C GLU A 368 7.04 20.92 -0.32
N GLY A 369 6.95 19.79 -1.03
CA GLY A 369 6.31 19.68 -2.34
C GLY A 369 7.19 20.04 -3.55
N LYS A 370 8.49 20.29 -3.34
CA LYS A 370 9.47 20.52 -4.41
C LYS A 370 9.76 19.23 -5.17
N ARG A 371 9.76 19.26 -6.51
CA ARG A 371 10.15 18.11 -7.36
C ARG A 371 11.53 18.32 -7.98
N PHE A 372 12.22 17.21 -8.23
CA PHE A 372 13.55 17.17 -8.82
C PHE A 372 13.52 16.40 -10.14
N GLN A 373 14.51 16.60 -11.02
CA GLN A 373 14.72 15.69 -12.15
C GLN A 373 15.71 14.59 -11.74
N LEU A 374 15.55 13.41 -12.35
CA LEU A 374 16.49 12.30 -12.21
C LEU A 374 17.53 12.38 -13.32
N ASP A 375 18.71 12.90 -12.99
CA ASP A 375 19.86 12.84 -13.89
C ASP A 375 20.42 11.41 -13.96
N LYS A 376 21.22 11.12 -14.98
CA LYS A 376 21.83 9.80 -15.23
C LYS A 376 22.96 9.41 -14.24
N GLY A 377 22.89 9.88 -12.99
CA GLY A 377 24.01 9.87 -12.04
C GLY A 377 23.64 9.96 -10.55
N ASN A 378 22.49 9.42 -10.13
CA ASN A 378 22.08 9.20 -8.73
C ASN A 378 21.96 10.42 -7.79
N SER A 379 22.25 11.63 -8.24
CA SER A 379 22.01 12.87 -7.49
C SER A 379 20.60 13.41 -7.70
N ILE A 380 19.95 13.81 -6.60
CA ILE A 380 18.69 14.56 -6.63
C ILE A 380 19.03 16.02 -6.93
N ALA A 381 18.56 16.54 -8.08
CA ALA A 381 18.91 17.86 -8.57
C ALA A 381 17.69 18.73 -8.91
N MET A 382 17.75 20.01 -8.54
CA MET A 382 17.06 21.09 -9.27
C MET A 382 17.70 21.21 -10.68
N PRO A 383 17.28 22.12 -11.59
CA PRO A 383 18.08 22.41 -12.80
C PRO A 383 19.47 22.98 -12.42
N LEU A 384 20.40 22.08 -12.13
CA LEU A 384 21.81 22.32 -11.86
C LEU A 384 22.61 22.29 -13.16
N LEU A 385 23.85 22.77 -13.14
CA LEU A 385 24.74 22.64 -14.29
C LEU A 385 25.10 21.16 -14.54
N ASP A 386 24.64 20.66 -15.69
CA ASP A 386 24.59 19.25 -16.15
C ASP A 386 25.94 18.51 -16.31
N LYS A 387 27.06 19.16 -15.94
CA LYS A 387 28.42 18.61 -16.09
C LYS A 387 29.34 19.05 -14.96
N SER A 388 29.54 18.16 -13.98
CA SER A 388 30.73 18.20 -13.13
C SER A 388 31.93 17.65 -13.91
N ASP A 389 33.01 18.44 -14.00
CA ASP A 389 34.34 17.87 -14.25
C ASP A 389 34.87 17.36 -12.89
N PRO A 390 35.13 16.05 -12.72
CA PRO A 390 35.58 15.48 -11.46
C PRO A 390 36.97 15.98 -11.01
N ASN A 391 37.66 16.80 -11.81
CA ASN A 391 38.87 17.51 -11.42
C ASN A 391 38.61 18.88 -10.78
N LEU A 392 37.41 19.46 -10.88
CA LEU A 392 37.06 20.77 -10.29
C LEU A 392 37.29 20.79 -8.77
N GLN A 393 36.94 19.71 -8.05
CA GLN A 393 37.17 19.60 -6.61
C GLN A 393 38.65 19.81 -6.20
N LYS A 394 39.61 19.43 -7.07
CA LYS A 394 41.05 19.61 -6.82
C LYS A 394 41.51 21.05 -7.01
N GLN A 395 40.74 21.87 -7.72
CA GLN A 395 41.03 23.29 -7.93
C GLN A 395 40.68 24.11 -6.68
N VAL A 396 39.70 23.65 -5.88
CA VAL A 396 39.32 24.27 -4.61
C VAL A 396 40.54 24.32 -3.66
N LYS A 397 40.73 25.46 -3.02
CA LYS A 397 41.76 25.73 -2.00
C LYS A 397 41.19 26.27 -0.70
N THR A 398 40.09 27.03 -0.77
CA THR A 398 39.39 27.53 0.41
C THR A 398 37.88 27.39 0.23
N ILE A 399 37.16 27.27 1.36
CA ILE A 399 35.70 27.22 1.39
C ILE A 399 35.24 28.19 2.48
N THR A 400 34.43 29.17 2.11
CA THR A 400 33.65 29.96 3.08
C THR A 400 32.24 29.41 3.14
N ALA A 401 31.75 29.11 4.34
CA ALA A 401 30.40 28.60 4.57
C ALA A 401 29.68 29.43 5.63
N THR A 402 28.37 29.61 5.45
CA THR A 402 27.46 30.18 6.45
C THR A 402 26.28 29.23 6.67
N ALA A 403 25.78 29.18 7.89
CA ALA A 403 24.62 28.37 8.27
C ALA A 403 23.54 29.29 8.86
N THR A 404 22.31 29.15 8.38
CA THR A 404 21.14 29.88 8.89
C THR A 404 19.99 28.89 9.09
N THR A 405 19.26 29.02 10.19
CA THR A 405 18.04 28.23 10.42
C THR A 405 16.91 28.74 9.53
N THR A 406 15.96 27.87 9.17
CA THR A 406 14.73 28.25 8.42
C THR A 406 13.48 27.90 9.24
N GLY A 407 13.59 28.02 10.57
CA GLY A 407 12.69 27.39 11.54
C GLY A 407 13.02 25.92 11.80
N TYR A 408 12.81 25.44 13.03
CA TYR A 408 13.15 24.07 13.44
C TYR A 408 12.32 23.02 12.66
N PRO A 409 12.93 21.92 12.18
CA PRO A 409 14.35 21.54 12.24
C PRO A 409 15.19 21.98 11.02
N GLY A 410 14.67 22.84 10.14
CA GLY A 410 15.31 23.22 8.87
C GLY A 410 16.53 24.14 9.01
N VAL A 411 17.56 23.84 8.20
CA VAL A 411 18.81 24.60 8.09
C VAL A 411 19.14 24.84 6.61
N LYS A 412 19.57 26.05 6.27
CA LYS A 412 20.14 26.47 4.98
C LYS A 412 21.64 26.70 5.17
N LEU A 413 22.46 26.02 4.38
CA LEU A 413 23.91 26.22 4.27
C LEU A 413 24.19 26.95 2.96
N SER A 414 24.97 28.03 3.03
CA SER A 414 25.42 28.75 1.84
C SER A 414 26.93 28.66 1.74
N ILE A 415 27.44 28.26 0.57
CA ILE A 415 28.83 27.80 0.42
C ILE A 415 29.46 28.48 -0.81
N SER A 416 30.68 28.99 -0.63
CA SER A 416 31.51 29.60 -1.67
C SER A 416 32.89 28.93 -1.69
N PRO A 417 33.09 27.89 -2.53
CA PRO A 417 34.40 27.29 -2.76
C PRO A 417 35.22 28.17 -3.72
N LYS A 418 36.51 28.34 -3.43
CA LYS A 418 37.42 29.21 -4.19
C LYS A 418 38.72 28.53 -4.58
N ASP A 419 39.26 28.93 -5.73
CA ASP A 419 40.55 28.49 -6.25
C ASP A 419 41.74 29.16 -5.51
N ALA A 420 42.97 28.92 -6.00
CA ALA A 420 44.18 29.55 -5.48
C ALA A 420 44.27 31.07 -5.72
N SER A 421 43.49 31.59 -6.67
CA SER A 421 43.44 33.01 -7.06
C SER A 421 42.33 33.77 -6.33
N GLY A 422 41.45 33.07 -5.61
CA GLY A 422 40.27 33.63 -4.93
C GLY A 422 38.99 33.66 -5.79
N ASN A 423 39.03 33.13 -7.02
CA ASN A 423 37.86 33.00 -7.89
C ASN A 423 36.93 31.89 -7.40
N LEU A 424 35.63 32.00 -7.69
CA LEU A 424 34.66 30.94 -7.39
C LEU A 424 34.86 29.72 -8.31
N VAL A 425 34.72 28.53 -7.74
CA VAL A 425 34.68 27.26 -8.48
C VAL A 425 33.22 26.81 -8.60
N GLU A 426 32.56 27.09 -9.73
CA GLU A 426 31.17 26.70 -10.01
C GLU A 426 31.09 25.33 -10.72
N GLY A 427 29.91 24.69 -10.72
CA GLY A 427 29.69 23.40 -11.39
C GLY A 427 30.13 22.13 -10.62
N LEU A 428 30.44 22.23 -9.32
CA LEU A 428 30.59 21.05 -8.46
C LEU A 428 29.23 20.34 -8.28
N SER A 429 29.28 19.02 -8.15
CA SER A 429 28.12 18.16 -7.87
C SER A 429 27.85 18.04 -6.38
N ALA A 430 26.66 17.55 -6.00
CA ALA A 430 26.34 17.28 -4.59
C ALA A 430 27.29 16.27 -3.93
N SER A 431 27.80 15.29 -4.68
CA SER A 431 28.75 14.29 -4.19
C SER A 431 30.17 14.80 -3.97
N ASP A 432 30.53 15.98 -4.48
CA ASP A 432 31.85 16.60 -4.23
C ASP A 432 31.95 17.19 -2.81
N PHE A 433 30.83 17.26 -2.08
CA PHE A 433 30.73 17.81 -0.73
C PHE A 433 30.39 16.74 0.31
N THR A 434 31.16 16.70 1.40
CA THR A 434 30.82 15.96 2.62
C THR A 434 30.35 16.96 3.68
N ILE A 435 29.16 16.76 4.25
CA ILE A 435 28.59 17.68 5.27
C ILE A 435 28.37 16.91 6.56
N VAL A 436 28.92 17.44 7.66
CA VAL A 436 28.92 16.80 8.99
C VAL A 436 28.51 17.82 10.03
N GLU A 437 27.52 17.48 10.86
CA GLU A 437 27.05 18.27 12.00
C GLU A 437 27.43 17.58 13.31
N ASP A 438 28.18 18.28 14.18
CA ASP A 438 28.64 17.78 15.48
C ASP A 438 29.20 16.34 15.43
N GLY A 439 29.99 16.05 14.38
CA GLY A 439 30.62 14.75 14.13
C GLY A 439 29.75 13.71 13.41
N LYS A 440 28.47 13.99 13.15
CA LYS A 440 27.54 13.09 12.44
C LYS A 440 27.30 13.56 11.00
N PRO A 441 27.47 12.71 9.97
CA PRO A 441 27.10 13.05 8.61
C PRO A 441 25.63 13.46 8.50
N VAL A 442 25.34 14.52 7.73
CA VAL A 442 23.97 14.96 7.44
C VAL A 442 23.76 15.01 5.93
N ARG A 443 22.65 14.45 5.45
CA ARG A 443 22.32 14.51 4.02
C ARG A 443 21.59 15.81 3.70
N ALA A 444 22.33 16.74 3.11
CA ALA A 444 21.76 17.98 2.61
C ALA A 444 21.38 17.86 1.13
N VAL A 445 20.27 18.49 0.76
CA VAL A 445 19.83 18.61 -0.64
C VAL A 445 20.52 19.84 -1.22
N MET A 446 21.24 19.67 -2.33
CA MET A 446 21.78 20.79 -3.09
C MET A 446 20.64 21.50 -3.82
N GLU A 447 20.41 22.75 -3.45
CA GLU A 447 19.37 23.61 -4.01
C GLU A 447 19.89 24.39 -5.24
N THR A 448 21.18 24.74 -5.26
CA THR A 448 21.87 25.46 -6.35
C THR A 448 23.35 25.04 -6.45
N ASN A 449 23.95 25.08 -7.64
CA ASN A 449 25.40 24.86 -7.87
C ASN A 449 26.08 25.95 -8.72
N GLN A 450 25.37 27.06 -8.89
CA GLN A 450 25.74 28.31 -9.56
C GLN A 450 24.94 29.45 -8.92
N ARG A 451 25.31 30.71 -9.16
CA ARG A 451 24.55 31.87 -8.66
C ARG A 451 23.12 31.93 -9.22
N THR A 452 22.18 31.31 -8.50
CA THR A 452 20.75 31.25 -8.80
C THR A 452 19.98 31.96 -7.68
N PRO A 453 19.56 33.23 -7.88
CA PRO A 453 18.67 33.89 -6.93
C PRO A 453 17.31 33.17 -6.89
N LYS A 454 16.84 32.84 -5.69
CA LYS A 454 15.49 32.34 -5.44
C LYS A 454 14.61 33.47 -4.91
N ILE A 455 13.59 33.84 -5.67
CA ILE A 455 12.73 35.00 -5.38
C ILE A 455 11.28 34.53 -5.28
N LEU A 456 10.65 34.81 -4.14
CA LEU A 456 9.23 34.59 -3.94
C LEU A 456 8.47 35.91 -4.06
N ILE A 457 7.63 36.03 -5.09
CA ILE A 457 6.66 37.11 -5.22
C ILE A 457 5.37 36.66 -4.54
N MET A 458 4.83 37.51 -3.67
CA MET A 458 3.52 37.36 -3.04
C MET A 458 2.69 38.61 -3.36
N ALA A 459 1.41 38.45 -3.66
CA ALA A 459 0.51 39.58 -3.88
C ALA A 459 -0.85 39.34 -3.23
N ASP A 460 -1.34 40.35 -2.51
CA ASP A 460 -2.73 40.36 -2.10
C ASP A 460 -3.64 40.43 -3.34
N VAL A 461 -4.67 39.58 -3.37
CA VAL A 461 -5.69 39.54 -4.45
C VAL A 461 -7.03 40.15 -4.00
N SER A 462 -7.04 40.85 -2.86
CA SER A 462 -8.19 41.55 -2.32
C SER A 462 -8.77 42.61 -3.26
N MET A 463 -10.05 42.94 -3.05
CA MET A 463 -10.77 43.93 -3.85
C MET A 463 -10.36 45.38 -3.53
N SER A 464 -9.55 45.63 -2.50
CA SER A 464 -8.96 46.93 -2.20
C SER A 464 -7.69 47.21 -3.00
N MET A 465 -7.01 46.19 -3.52
CA MET A 465 -5.81 46.36 -4.35
C MET A 465 -6.10 47.17 -5.63
N PRO A 466 -5.17 48.05 -6.05
CA PRO A 466 -5.34 48.89 -7.23
C PRO A 466 -5.36 48.04 -8.51
N THR A 467 -5.96 48.55 -9.58
CA THR A 467 -6.19 47.82 -10.84
C THR A 467 -4.90 47.33 -11.49
N GLU A 468 -3.83 48.10 -11.35
CA GLU A 468 -2.49 47.85 -11.85
C GLU A 468 -1.82 46.69 -11.09
N TYR A 469 -2.22 46.45 -9.83
CA TYR A 469 -1.67 45.38 -9.00
C TYR A 469 -2.73 44.32 -8.65
N ARG A 470 -3.71 44.11 -9.53
CA ARG A 470 -4.74 43.07 -9.37
C ARG A 470 -5.08 42.40 -10.70
N ASN A 471 -5.47 41.14 -10.67
CA ASN A 471 -5.87 40.35 -11.85
C ASN A 471 -4.83 40.48 -12.99
N GLU A 472 -5.25 40.87 -14.20
CA GLU A 472 -4.39 41.03 -15.39
C GLU A 472 -3.24 42.02 -15.17
N GLY A 473 -3.44 43.10 -14.41
CA GLY A 473 -2.38 44.09 -14.12
C GLY A 473 -1.25 43.48 -13.28
N MET A 474 -1.59 42.71 -12.26
CA MET A 474 -0.61 41.95 -11.46
C MET A 474 0.12 40.89 -12.30
N VAL A 475 -0.59 40.18 -13.18
CA VAL A 475 0.03 39.21 -14.09
C VAL A 475 1.01 39.88 -15.05
N GLN A 476 0.68 41.06 -15.58
CA GLN A 476 1.60 41.85 -16.42
C GLN A 476 2.85 42.28 -15.63
N PHE A 477 2.68 42.86 -14.44
CA PHE A 477 3.78 43.25 -13.56
C PHE A 477 4.71 42.09 -13.22
N ILE A 478 4.17 40.93 -12.84
CA ILE A 478 4.95 39.73 -12.51
C ILE A 478 5.72 39.23 -13.73
N ASN A 479 5.13 39.25 -14.92
CA ASN A 479 5.80 38.81 -16.15
C ASN A 479 6.96 39.76 -16.53
N GLU A 480 6.77 41.08 -16.41
CA GLU A 480 7.83 42.06 -16.64
C GLU A 480 8.95 41.94 -15.61
N LEU A 481 8.61 41.90 -14.31
CA LEU A 481 9.59 41.70 -13.23
C LEU A 481 10.38 40.40 -13.41
N LYS A 482 9.71 39.30 -13.73
CA LYS A 482 10.35 38.01 -14.02
C LYS A 482 11.26 38.08 -15.25
N SER A 483 10.86 38.80 -16.30
CA SER A 483 11.69 39.03 -17.48
C SER A 483 12.96 39.80 -17.12
N ASN A 484 12.86 40.88 -16.33
CA ASN A 484 14.01 41.68 -15.91
C ASN A 484 14.97 40.89 -15.01
N ILE A 485 14.42 40.11 -14.06
CA ILE A 485 15.20 39.20 -13.21
C ILE A 485 15.96 38.18 -14.06
N LEU A 486 15.28 37.49 -15.00
CA LEU A 486 15.91 36.47 -15.84
C LEU A 486 16.91 37.08 -16.84
N GLY A 487 16.72 38.34 -17.26
CA GLY A 487 17.70 39.06 -18.07
C GLY A 487 19.02 39.36 -17.34
N GLN A 488 18.97 39.56 -16.02
CA GLN A 488 20.16 39.78 -15.18
C GLN A 488 20.73 38.46 -14.61
N TYR A 489 19.86 37.50 -14.32
CA TYR A 489 20.18 36.21 -13.72
C TYR A 489 19.43 35.08 -14.47
N PRO A 490 19.96 34.56 -15.58
CA PRO A 490 19.26 33.58 -16.43
C PRO A 490 18.85 32.28 -15.72
N ALA A 491 19.55 31.92 -14.64
CA ALA A 491 19.28 30.75 -13.83
C ALA A 491 18.37 31.02 -12.60
N ALA A 492 17.80 32.21 -12.45
CA ALA A 492 16.99 32.58 -11.29
C ALA A 492 15.67 31.79 -11.20
N ILE A 493 15.26 31.45 -9.98
CA ILE A 493 14.00 30.78 -9.70
C ILE A 493 13.02 31.81 -9.13
N VAL A 494 12.02 32.18 -9.93
CA VAL A 494 10.97 33.14 -9.54
C VAL A 494 9.65 32.40 -9.32
N GLN A 495 9.16 32.43 -8.08
CA GLN A 495 7.89 31.85 -7.64
C GLN A 495 6.84 32.94 -7.44
N TYR A 496 5.55 32.59 -7.58
CA TYR A 496 4.44 33.51 -7.33
C TYR A 496 3.34 32.86 -6.50
N TRP A 497 2.94 33.50 -5.39
CA TRP A 497 1.80 33.13 -4.56
C TRP A 497 0.76 34.26 -4.53
N GLU A 498 -0.50 33.89 -4.75
CA GLU A 498 -1.66 34.74 -4.45
C GLU A 498 -1.95 34.65 -2.94
N THR A 499 -2.19 35.79 -2.29
CA THR A 499 -2.51 35.85 -0.86
C THR A 499 -3.83 36.59 -0.64
N PRO A 500 -4.61 36.26 0.41
CA PRO A 500 -5.58 37.19 0.99
C PRO A 500 -4.85 38.25 1.82
N SER A 501 -5.60 39.23 2.33
CA SER A 501 -5.16 40.27 3.28
C SER A 501 -4.82 39.78 4.69
N ALA A 502 -4.33 38.54 4.84
CA ALA A 502 -3.81 37.98 6.10
C ALA A 502 -2.28 38.12 6.09
N LEU A 503 -1.81 39.35 6.27
CA LEU A 503 -0.46 39.75 5.87
C LEU A 503 0.63 39.08 6.73
N TYR A 504 0.43 38.97 8.05
CA TYR A 504 1.43 38.31 8.91
C TYR A 504 1.48 36.80 8.64
N THR A 505 0.33 36.15 8.51
CA THR A 505 0.19 34.70 8.23
C THR A 505 0.91 34.30 6.95
N TRP A 506 0.80 35.09 5.89
CA TRP A 506 1.45 34.80 4.60
C TRP A 506 2.92 35.22 4.55
N LEU A 507 3.30 36.32 5.21
CA LEU A 507 4.71 36.64 5.41
C LEU A 507 5.44 35.55 6.22
N LEU A 508 4.77 34.94 7.21
CA LEU A 508 5.33 33.82 7.99
C LEU A 508 5.55 32.59 7.10
N LYS A 509 4.57 32.23 6.25
CA LYS A 509 4.73 31.15 5.25
C LYS A 509 5.90 31.42 4.29
N GLY A 510 6.07 32.66 3.85
CA GLY A 510 7.21 33.08 3.03
C GLY A 510 8.54 32.98 3.79
N SER A 511 8.55 33.38 5.06
CA SER A 511 9.73 33.32 5.94
C SER A 511 10.20 31.89 6.24
N GLN A 512 9.31 30.90 6.11
CA GLN A 512 9.61 29.47 6.24
C GLN A 512 10.11 28.83 4.93
N THR A 513 10.42 29.63 3.90
CA THR A 513 11.02 29.14 2.63
C THR A 513 12.54 29.26 2.61
N ASP A 514 13.18 28.54 1.68
CA ASP A 514 14.62 28.65 1.41
C ASP A 514 14.98 29.73 0.37
N ASN A 515 14.06 30.64 0.04
CA ASN A 515 14.31 31.72 -0.90
C ASN A 515 15.43 32.67 -0.41
N ASP A 516 15.91 33.55 -1.29
CA ASP A 516 16.89 34.59 -0.96
C ASP A 516 16.23 35.97 -0.80
N LEU A 517 15.05 36.15 -1.40
CA LEU A 517 14.24 37.37 -1.32
C LEU A 517 12.75 37.05 -1.36
N ILE A 518 11.97 37.77 -0.56
CA ILE A 518 10.51 37.86 -0.66
C ILE A 518 10.16 39.24 -1.21
N ILE A 519 9.17 39.33 -2.10
CA ILE A 519 8.58 40.58 -2.58
C ILE A 519 7.08 40.47 -2.30
N PHE A 520 6.54 41.27 -1.38
CA PHE A 520 5.14 41.21 -0.98
C PHE A 520 4.40 42.49 -1.37
N ALA A 521 3.59 42.42 -2.42
CA ALA A 521 2.72 43.50 -2.88
C ALA A 521 1.39 43.53 -2.13
N THR A 522 1.08 44.65 -1.46
CA THR A 522 -0.15 44.82 -0.68
C THR A 522 -0.51 46.31 -0.51
N ASP A 523 -1.80 46.62 -0.38
CA ASP A 523 -2.32 47.94 -0.05
C ASP A 523 -2.26 48.26 1.45
N GLY A 524 -1.94 47.27 2.28
CA GLY A 524 -1.88 47.38 3.74
C GLY A 524 -3.23 47.22 4.44
N ASP A 525 -4.28 46.78 3.75
CA ASP A 525 -5.43 46.20 4.45
C ASP A 525 -5.00 44.88 5.10
N ASN A 526 -5.36 44.68 6.37
CA ASN A 526 -4.94 43.49 7.12
C ASN A 526 -6.07 42.95 7.99
N ASN A 527 -6.31 41.64 7.89
CA ASN A 527 -7.35 40.91 8.61
C ASN A 527 -6.81 39.87 9.61
N ASP A 528 -5.50 39.82 9.83
CA ASP A 528 -4.85 39.02 10.87
C ASP A 528 -4.01 39.86 11.85
N ASP A 529 -3.47 39.20 12.87
CA ASP A 529 -2.63 39.80 13.89
C ASP A 529 -1.26 39.11 13.95
N PHE A 530 -0.24 39.87 14.32
CA PHE A 530 1.10 39.34 14.59
C PHE A 530 1.11 38.52 15.89
N ASP A 531 1.53 37.25 15.82
CA ASP A 531 1.85 36.45 17.00
C ASP A 531 3.37 36.51 17.31
N PRO A 532 3.78 37.10 18.45
CA PRO A 532 5.18 37.19 18.87
C PRO A 532 5.91 35.84 18.98
N LYS A 533 5.20 34.71 19.17
CA LYS A 533 5.82 33.38 19.22
C LYS A 533 6.54 33.00 17.93
N ASN A 534 6.16 33.62 16.81
CA ASN A 534 6.76 33.38 15.50
C ASN A 534 7.89 34.36 15.17
N GLU A 535 8.23 35.32 16.03
CA GLU A 535 9.18 36.41 15.74
C GLU A 535 10.54 35.92 15.20
N ASP A 536 11.08 34.84 15.80
CA ASP A 536 12.35 34.25 15.34
C ASP A 536 12.26 33.61 13.95
N LEU A 537 11.09 33.13 13.53
CA LEU A 537 10.89 32.54 12.21
C LEU A 537 10.97 33.61 11.11
N TYR A 538 10.31 34.77 11.31
CA TYR A 538 10.46 35.92 10.41
C TYR A 538 11.93 36.38 10.34
N LYS A 539 12.61 36.45 11.48
CA LYS A 539 14.01 36.91 11.57
C LYS A 539 15.02 35.91 10.98
N SER A 540 14.68 34.63 10.90
CA SER A 540 15.53 33.58 10.31
C SER A 540 15.26 33.37 8.82
N GLY A 541 14.07 33.74 8.34
CA GLY A 541 13.68 33.65 6.94
C GLY A 541 14.36 34.67 6.02
N PRO A 542 13.99 34.66 4.73
CA PRO A 542 14.52 35.60 3.75
C PRO A 542 14.05 37.04 4.02
N PRO A 543 14.86 38.06 3.69
CA PRO A 543 14.42 39.45 3.75
C PRO A 543 13.23 39.70 2.82
N ALA A 544 12.29 40.55 3.24
CA ALA A 544 11.11 40.89 2.46
C ALA A 544 11.07 42.36 2.03
N ILE A 545 10.92 42.61 0.73
CA ILE A 545 10.48 43.91 0.21
C ILE A 545 8.97 43.97 0.38
N ILE A 546 8.49 44.80 1.30
CA ILE A 546 7.07 45.08 1.49
C ILE A 546 6.71 46.25 0.57
N LEU A 547 6.07 45.92 -0.55
CA LEU A 547 5.74 46.86 -1.62
C LEU A 547 4.37 47.49 -1.34
N ASN A 548 4.39 48.73 -0.86
CA ASN A 548 3.21 49.56 -0.60
C ASN A 548 2.73 50.16 -1.94
N VAL A 549 1.83 49.43 -2.60
CA VAL A 549 1.39 49.68 -3.99
C VAL A 549 0.53 50.93 -4.19
N TYR A 550 0.13 51.61 -3.11
CA TYR A 550 -0.63 52.87 -3.14
C TYR A 550 0.20 54.09 -2.75
N ASN A 551 1.47 53.92 -2.38
CA ASN A 551 2.26 54.94 -1.67
C ASN A 551 1.47 55.56 -0.50
N THR A 552 0.72 54.74 0.26
CA THR A 552 -0.19 55.29 1.28
C THR A 552 0.58 55.84 2.47
N SER A 553 0.29 57.08 2.84
CA SER A 553 0.79 57.77 4.04
C SER A 553 -0.08 57.53 5.28
N ASN A 554 -1.05 56.61 5.22
CA ASN A 554 -1.90 56.27 6.36
C ASN A 554 -1.05 55.64 7.48
N ALA A 555 -0.97 56.33 8.63
CA ALA A 555 -0.10 55.93 9.74
C ALA A 555 -0.38 54.53 10.32
N ARG A 556 -1.59 53.97 10.16
CA ARG A 556 -1.87 52.58 10.57
C ARG A 556 -1.26 51.58 9.58
N ARG A 557 -1.48 51.79 8.28
CA ARG A 557 -0.95 50.93 7.21
C ARG A 557 0.57 51.00 7.12
N THR A 558 1.13 52.21 7.19
CA THR A 558 2.58 52.48 7.22
C THR A 558 3.27 51.70 8.35
N LYS A 559 2.71 51.75 9.56
CA LYS A 559 3.22 50.96 10.70
C LYS A 559 3.21 49.45 10.45
N THR A 560 2.19 48.91 9.78
CA THR A 560 2.15 47.50 9.40
C THR A 560 3.29 47.17 8.43
N PHE A 561 3.50 47.98 7.38
CA PHE A 561 4.58 47.76 6.42
C PHE A 561 5.98 47.85 7.05
N ASP A 562 6.22 48.90 7.84
CA ASP A 562 7.49 49.10 8.55
C ASP A 562 7.78 47.93 9.48
N HIS A 563 6.77 47.44 10.21
CA HIS A 563 6.90 46.30 11.11
C HIS A 563 7.20 44.99 10.34
N MET A 564 6.47 44.70 9.25
CA MET A 564 6.72 43.53 8.39
C MET A 564 8.13 43.54 7.79
N ALA A 565 8.60 44.70 7.32
CA ALA A 565 9.97 44.88 6.82
C ALA A 565 11.01 44.70 7.93
N GLN A 566 10.78 45.27 9.12
CA GLN A 566 11.69 45.15 10.26
C GLN A 566 11.81 43.71 10.77
N LEU A 567 10.68 42.97 10.85
CA LEU A 567 10.65 41.57 11.29
C LEU A 567 11.54 40.66 10.42
N THR A 568 11.58 40.90 9.11
CA THR A 568 12.36 40.12 8.14
C THR A 568 13.74 40.71 7.83
N LYS A 569 14.10 41.87 8.40
CA LYS A 569 15.30 42.66 8.04
C LYS A 569 15.29 43.09 6.55
N GLY A 570 14.11 43.25 5.99
CA GLY A 570 13.87 43.65 4.61
C GLY A 570 13.72 45.17 4.44
N LEU A 571 12.83 45.58 3.53
CA LEU A 571 12.63 46.98 3.15
C LEU A 571 11.13 47.26 2.93
N HIS A 572 10.60 48.31 3.55
CA HIS A 572 9.32 48.90 3.11
C HIS A 572 9.62 49.81 1.91
N LEU A 573 9.04 49.50 0.76
CA LEU A 573 9.19 50.24 -0.49
C LEU A 573 7.83 50.80 -0.91
N ALA A 574 7.66 52.11 -0.73
CA ALA A 574 6.47 52.83 -1.20
C ALA A 574 6.65 53.27 -2.66
N VAL A 575 5.65 53.00 -3.51
CA VAL A 575 5.74 53.18 -4.97
C VAL A 575 4.50 53.85 -5.54
N GLU A 576 4.72 54.74 -6.51
CA GLU A 576 3.66 55.47 -7.21
C GLU A 576 3.13 54.70 -8.43
N ASP A 577 3.98 53.88 -9.06
CA ASP A 577 3.63 53.05 -10.22
C ASP A 577 4.46 51.74 -10.26
N GLN A 578 4.18 50.88 -11.24
CA GLN A 578 4.91 49.63 -11.48
C GLN A 578 6.38 49.86 -11.87
N LYS A 579 6.71 50.96 -12.54
CA LYS A 579 8.07 51.24 -13.02
C LYS A 579 9.00 51.65 -11.86
N ALA A 580 8.48 52.41 -10.90
CA ALA A 580 9.13 52.69 -9.63
C ALA A 580 9.37 51.39 -8.83
N ALA A 581 8.39 50.48 -8.81
CA ALA A 581 8.54 49.17 -8.18
C ALA A 581 9.65 48.32 -8.81
N LEU A 582 9.64 48.15 -10.14
CA LEU A 582 10.69 47.45 -10.87
C LEU A 582 12.08 48.05 -10.56
N THR A 583 12.21 49.37 -10.64
CA THR A 583 13.46 50.09 -10.37
C THR A 583 13.98 49.86 -8.95
N GLY A 584 13.10 49.94 -7.94
CA GLY A 584 13.45 49.72 -6.54
C GLY A 584 13.83 48.27 -6.22
N ILE A 585 13.10 47.31 -6.80
CA ILE A 585 13.39 45.87 -6.65
C ILE A 585 14.74 45.52 -7.30
N GLU A 586 15.02 46.01 -8.52
CA GLU A 586 16.31 45.81 -9.18
C GLU A 586 17.48 46.44 -8.41
N ALA A 587 17.28 47.61 -7.80
CA ALA A 587 18.29 48.25 -6.96
C ALA A 587 18.60 47.43 -5.70
N TYR A 588 17.60 46.77 -5.10
CA TYR A 588 17.80 45.86 -3.98
C TYR A 588 18.53 44.58 -4.43
N LEU A 589 18.09 43.95 -5.52
CA LEU A 589 18.66 42.72 -6.07
C LEU A 589 20.15 42.85 -6.41
N LYS A 590 20.58 43.99 -6.96
CA LYS A 590 22.01 44.26 -7.28
C LYS A 590 22.93 44.25 -6.05
N ASN A 591 22.38 44.46 -4.85
CA ASN A 591 23.11 44.45 -3.58
C ASN A 591 22.97 43.13 -2.80
N LEU A 592 22.12 42.21 -3.25
CA LEU A 592 21.85 40.95 -2.57
C LEU A 592 22.99 39.94 -2.83
N GLN A 593 23.62 39.44 -1.75
CA GLN A 593 24.70 38.47 -1.86
C GLN A 593 24.19 37.05 -2.14
N ILE A 594 24.00 36.73 -3.42
CA ILE A 594 23.66 35.37 -3.86
C ILE A 594 24.91 34.48 -3.84
N GLN A 595 24.86 33.42 -3.05
CA GLN A 595 25.92 32.41 -2.96
C GLN A 595 25.76 31.37 -4.08
N PRO A 596 26.86 30.86 -4.66
CA PRO A 596 26.77 29.92 -5.78
C PRO A 596 26.21 28.56 -5.35
N TYR A 597 26.57 28.06 -4.17
CA TYR A 597 26.03 26.80 -3.65
C TYR A 597 25.15 27.05 -2.45
N THR A 598 23.92 26.55 -2.54
CA THR A 598 22.98 26.48 -1.43
C THR A 598 22.65 25.01 -1.18
N PHE A 599 22.68 24.61 0.08
CA PHE A 599 22.16 23.32 0.52
C PHE A 599 21.11 23.54 1.61
N THR A 600 20.11 22.67 1.69
CA THR A 600 19.20 22.62 2.84
C THR A 600 19.22 21.24 3.48
N TYR A 601 19.01 21.14 4.79
CA TYR A 601 18.85 19.87 5.51
C TYR A 601 17.99 20.05 6.77
N TRP A 602 17.67 18.94 7.44
CA TRP A 602 17.03 18.99 8.76
C TRP A 602 18.03 18.55 9.85
N SER A 603 18.14 19.37 10.89
CA SER A 603 18.99 19.12 12.05
C SER A 603 18.39 18.07 12.98
N ALA A 604 19.26 17.30 13.64
CA ALA A 604 18.88 16.46 14.77
C ALA A 604 19.04 17.17 16.13
N GLY A 605 19.58 18.40 16.15
CA GLY A 605 19.80 19.19 17.36
C GLY A 605 18.68 20.18 17.64
N THR A 606 18.39 20.41 18.92
CA THR A 606 17.38 21.35 19.40
C THR A 606 18.00 22.74 19.66
N LEU A 607 17.79 23.35 20.83
CA LEU A 607 18.17 24.74 21.12
C LEU A 607 19.67 24.98 21.37
N ASN A 608 20.51 23.94 21.30
CA ASN A 608 21.95 24.07 21.51
C ASN A 608 22.66 24.62 20.25
N GLU A 609 23.81 25.27 20.43
CA GLU A 609 24.67 25.61 19.28
C GLU A 609 25.16 24.33 18.59
N ARG A 610 25.20 24.37 17.25
CA ARG A 610 25.56 23.25 16.37
C ARG A 610 26.73 23.66 15.49
N ASN A 611 27.71 22.77 15.33
CA ASN A 611 28.87 22.98 14.47
C ASN A 611 28.72 22.17 13.19
N VAL A 612 28.81 22.84 12.04
CA VAL A 612 28.77 22.20 10.72
C VAL A 612 30.14 22.32 10.07
N SER A 613 30.69 21.20 9.60
CA SER A 613 31.85 21.17 8.72
C SER A 613 31.47 20.68 7.32
N ILE A 614 32.09 21.32 6.33
CA ILE A 614 31.89 21.05 4.90
C ILE A 614 33.25 20.68 4.32
N GLY A 615 33.39 19.45 3.81
CA GLY A 615 34.62 18.97 3.18
C GLY A 615 34.50 18.80 1.67
N VAL A 616 35.58 19.11 0.95
CA VAL A 616 35.77 18.87 -0.49
C VAL A 616 37.15 18.23 -0.73
N ASP A 617 37.34 17.53 -1.85
CA ASP A 617 38.55 16.78 -2.21
C ASP A 617 38.95 15.77 -1.11
N ASN A 618 38.01 14.90 -0.76
CA ASN A 618 38.12 13.92 0.33
C ASN A 618 38.50 14.55 1.68
N ASN A 619 37.79 15.62 2.06
CA ASN A 619 37.98 16.39 3.30
C ASN A 619 39.35 17.10 3.44
N LYS A 620 40.14 17.24 2.36
CA LYS A 620 41.39 18.02 2.41
C LYS A 620 41.15 19.52 2.57
N VAL A 621 40.07 20.05 2.00
CA VAL A 621 39.65 21.44 2.20
C VAL A 621 38.38 21.42 3.05
N LEU A 622 38.40 22.17 4.16
CA LEU A 622 37.29 22.25 5.12
C LEU A 622 36.78 23.67 5.27
N GLY A 623 35.48 23.87 5.05
CA GLY A 623 34.70 25.00 5.55
C GLY A 623 34.07 24.66 6.90
N LYS A 624 33.79 25.66 7.72
CA LYS A 624 33.05 25.52 9.00
C LYS A 624 32.03 26.65 9.15
N ALA A 625 30.91 26.34 9.79
CA ALA A 625 29.89 27.29 10.22
C ALA A 625 29.28 26.84 11.55
N THR A 626 28.72 27.76 12.34
CA THR A 626 27.88 27.44 13.50
C THR A 626 26.50 28.07 13.35
N TYR A 627 25.51 27.49 14.02
CA TYR A 627 24.15 28.04 14.10
C TYR A 627 23.46 27.54 15.37
N GLN A 628 22.33 28.15 15.72
CA GLN A 628 21.50 27.76 16.87
C GLN A 628 20.02 27.99 16.54
N PHE A 629 19.14 27.06 16.94
CA PHE A 629 17.70 27.31 16.94
C PHE A 629 17.31 28.14 18.16
N LYS A 630 16.56 29.21 17.96
CA LYS A 630 16.07 30.08 19.05
C LYS A 630 14.73 29.63 19.63
N SER A 631 13.92 28.95 18.82
CA SER A 631 12.63 28.39 19.20
C SER A 631 12.43 27.04 18.52
N ILE A 632 11.83 26.11 19.26
CA ILE A 632 11.29 24.82 18.76
C ILE A 632 9.76 24.80 18.79
N VAL A 633 9.11 25.93 19.13
CA VAL A 633 7.65 26.03 19.20
C VAL A 633 7.08 25.86 17.80
N ALA A 634 6.13 24.95 17.64
CA ALA A 634 5.41 24.77 16.37
C ALA A 634 4.71 26.08 15.98
N PRO A 635 4.89 26.58 14.74
CA PRO A 635 4.32 27.84 14.31
C PRO A 635 2.80 27.77 14.23
N THR A 636 2.13 28.92 14.40
CA THR A 636 0.67 29.01 14.25
C THR A 636 0.20 28.87 12.80
N SER A 637 1.10 29.06 11.83
CA SER A 637 0.87 28.84 10.41
C SER A 637 1.96 27.89 9.86
N ILE A 638 1.54 26.89 9.08
CA ILE A 638 2.46 25.97 8.42
C ILE A 638 2.96 26.56 7.10
N GLY A 639 4.29 26.55 6.92
CA GLY A 639 4.95 26.89 5.67
C GLY A 639 4.71 25.86 4.57
N PRO A 640 5.43 25.92 3.44
CA PRO A 640 5.26 24.96 2.35
C PRO A 640 5.40 23.51 2.84
N ARG A 641 4.30 22.77 2.80
CA ARG A 641 4.19 21.38 3.21
C ARG A 641 3.18 20.67 2.33
N ILE A 642 3.44 19.42 2.00
CA ILE A 642 2.38 18.51 1.55
C ILE A 642 1.47 18.28 2.76
N ILE A 643 0.19 18.61 2.63
CA ILE A 643 -0.81 18.57 3.71
C ILE A 643 -1.78 17.41 3.58
N GLY A 644 -1.82 16.74 2.43
CA GLY A 644 -2.65 15.59 2.22
C GLY A 644 -2.24 14.80 0.97
N LEU A 645 -2.44 13.50 1.06
CA LEU A 645 -2.08 12.51 0.05
C LEU A 645 -3.30 11.63 -0.26
N TYR A 646 -3.60 11.45 -1.54
CA TYR A 646 -4.85 10.88 -2.01
C TYR A 646 -4.63 9.80 -3.06
N LEU A 647 -5.54 8.83 -3.09
CA LEU A 647 -5.57 7.75 -4.07
C LEU A 647 -6.84 7.87 -4.93
N TYR A 648 -6.64 7.77 -6.23
CA TYR A 648 -7.68 7.62 -7.24
C TYR A 648 -7.50 6.26 -7.92
N ILE A 649 -8.57 5.47 -7.94
CA ILE A 649 -8.65 4.25 -8.77
C ILE A 649 -9.87 4.35 -9.67
N ASN A 650 -9.68 4.03 -10.96
CA ASN A 650 -10.75 3.97 -11.95
C ASN A 650 -10.71 2.60 -12.65
N TYR A 651 -11.81 1.86 -12.56
CA TYR A 651 -11.96 0.54 -13.18
C TYR A 651 -13.41 0.35 -13.66
N ALA A 652 -13.62 -0.04 -14.92
CA ALA A 652 -14.95 -0.26 -15.52
C ALA A 652 -15.97 0.89 -15.31
N GLY A 653 -15.50 2.13 -15.17
CA GLY A 653 -16.32 3.32 -14.87
C GLY A 653 -16.65 3.54 -13.39
N HIS A 654 -16.30 2.59 -12.52
CA HIS A 654 -16.29 2.78 -11.06
C HIS A 654 -15.07 3.61 -10.66
N ARG A 655 -15.31 4.69 -9.92
CA ARG A 655 -14.27 5.61 -9.43
C ARG A 655 -14.22 5.56 -7.92
N VAL A 656 -13.04 5.23 -7.39
CA VAL A 656 -12.73 5.22 -5.97
C VAL A 656 -11.80 6.38 -5.67
N TYR A 657 -12.12 7.13 -4.62
CA TYR A 657 -11.27 8.16 -4.04
C TYR A 657 -11.04 7.86 -2.57
N ARG A 658 -9.79 7.94 -2.11
CA ARG A 658 -9.40 7.80 -0.70
C ARG A 658 -8.48 8.93 -0.29
N VAL A 659 -8.70 9.45 0.92
CA VAL A 659 -7.70 10.24 1.64
C VAL A 659 -6.82 9.23 2.37
N LEU A 660 -5.55 9.15 1.99
CA LEU A 660 -4.60 8.21 2.59
C LEU A 660 -3.99 8.81 3.87
N ALA A 661 -3.68 10.11 3.84
CA ALA A 661 -3.23 10.88 4.99
C ALA A 661 -3.55 12.37 4.84
N GLY A 662 -3.65 13.06 5.98
CA GLY A 662 -3.76 14.51 6.05
C GLY A 662 -5.12 15.10 5.70
N TRP A 663 -5.11 16.35 5.25
CA TRP A 663 -6.26 17.24 5.08
C TRP A 663 -7.32 16.69 4.11
N GLN A 664 -8.58 16.67 4.51
CA GLN A 664 -9.69 16.18 3.67
C GLN A 664 -10.43 17.32 2.95
N PRO A 665 -10.26 17.53 1.63
CA PRO A 665 -10.80 18.68 0.90
C PRO A 665 -12.34 18.78 0.88
N THR A 666 -13.07 17.67 1.03
CA THR A 666 -14.54 17.68 0.99
C THR A 666 -15.19 18.02 2.33
N ILE A 667 -14.50 17.80 3.45
CA ILE A 667 -15.02 17.98 4.82
C ILE A 667 -14.38 19.21 5.48
N GLU A 668 -13.12 19.48 5.16
CA GLU A 668 -12.28 20.49 5.83
C GLU A 668 -12.03 21.72 4.97
N ARG A 669 -12.78 21.90 3.87
CA ARG A 669 -12.61 23.01 2.90
C ARG A 669 -12.49 24.40 3.52
N HIS A 670 -13.15 24.61 4.68
CA HIS A 670 -13.19 25.88 5.41
C HIS A 670 -12.31 25.90 6.67
N LYS A 671 -11.54 24.85 6.92
CA LYS A 671 -10.57 24.74 8.03
C LYS A 671 -9.16 24.89 7.48
N ALA A 672 -8.32 25.69 8.16
CA ALA A 672 -6.91 25.79 7.81
C ALA A 672 -6.21 24.43 7.99
N PRO A 673 -5.37 23.99 7.03
CA PRO A 673 -4.54 22.80 7.20
C PRO A 673 -3.59 22.93 8.39
N THR A 674 -3.35 21.82 9.11
CA THR A 674 -2.57 21.80 10.36
C THR A 674 -1.23 21.09 10.20
N GLN A 675 -0.30 21.31 11.14
CA GLN A 675 0.98 20.58 11.17
C GLN A 675 0.78 19.08 11.36
N GLN A 676 -0.26 18.65 12.10
CA GLN A 676 -0.59 17.24 12.26
C GLN A 676 -0.89 16.58 10.91
N MET A 677 -1.67 17.23 10.04
CA MET A 677 -1.99 16.71 8.71
C MET A 677 -0.75 16.53 7.83
N ALA A 678 0.24 17.42 7.93
CA ALA A 678 1.52 17.27 7.26
C ALA A 678 2.39 16.15 7.88
N ASN A 679 2.31 15.97 9.20
CA ASN A 679 2.99 14.87 9.91
C ASN A 679 2.39 13.50 9.52
N ASP A 680 1.07 13.40 9.39
CA ASP A 680 0.38 12.18 8.94
C ASP A 680 0.81 11.77 7.52
N VAL A 681 1.05 12.75 6.64
CA VAL A 681 1.59 12.53 5.30
C VAL A 681 3.04 12.06 5.36
N ASN A 682 3.87 12.67 6.21
CA ASN A 682 5.26 12.26 6.39
C ASN A 682 5.35 10.81 6.89
N ASP A 683 4.56 10.45 7.90
CA ASP A 683 4.48 9.06 8.37
C ASP A 683 4.01 8.09 7.27
N LEU A 684 3.02 8.45 6.46
CA LEU A 684 2.63 7.61 5.33
C LEU A 684 3.73 7.50 4.25
N MET A 685 4.52 8.54 4.03
CA MET A 685 5.70 8.49 3.15
C MET A 685 6.87 7.69 3.75
N LEU A 686 6.88 7.44 5.05
CA LEU A 686 7.79 6.50 5.72
C LEU A 686 7.23 5.06 5.77
N GLY A 687 5.95 4.89 5.46
CA GLY A 687 5.25 3.62 5.36
C GLY A 687 5.05 3.18 3.90
N GLY A 688 3.87 2.65 3.61
CA GLY A 688 3.52 2.15 2.29
C GLY A 688 2.08 1.65 2.20
N ILE A 689 1.64 1.32 0.99
CA ILE A 689 0.31 0.74 0.74
C ILE A 689 0.45 -0.43 -0.22
N GLN A 690 -0.13 -1.57 0.09
CA GLN A 690 -0.23 -2.71 -0.83
C GLN A 690 -1.67 -2.85 -1.33
N LEU A 691 -1.83 -2.83 -2.66
CA LEU A 691 -3.10 -3.06 -3.34
C LEU A 691 -3.17 -4.50 -3.83
N TYR A 692 -4.23 -5.22 -3.44
CA TYR A 692 -4.49 -6.62 -3.80
C TYR A 692 -5.62 -6.70 -4.82
N PHE A 693 -5.43 -7.44 -5.91
CA PHE A 693 -6.39 -7.54 -7.00
C PHE A 693 -6.85 -8.99 -7.20
N GLU A 694 -8.15 -9.24 -7.05
CA GLU A 694 -8.74 -10.58 -7.17
C GLU A 694 -10.05 -10.53 -7.96
N GLY A 695 -10.43 -11.65 -8.57
CA GLY A 695 -11.82 -11.94 -8.92
C GLY A 695 -12.53 -12.55 -7.72
N GLY A 696 -12.81 -13.85 -7.79
CA GLY A 696 -13.47 -14.64 -6.74
C GLY A 696 -12.69 -14.79 -5.43
N GLY A 697 -11.41 -14.41 -5.41
CA GLY A 697 -10.45 -14.80 -4.39
C GLY A 697 -9.74 -16.12 -4.76
N PRO A 698 -8.51 -16.35 -4.27
CA PRO A 698 -7.75 -17.57 -4.53
C PRO A 698 -8.26 -18.77 -3.71
N THR A 699 -8.06 -20.00 -4.19
CA THR A 699 -8.16 -21.17 -3.30
C THR A 699 -7.12 -21.08 -2.19
N PHE A 700 -7.39 -21.66 -1.02
CA PHE A 700 -6.52 -21.50 0.15
C PHE A 700 -5.10 -22.00 -0.12
N SER A 701 -4.94 -23.17 -0.75
CA SER A 701 -3.62 -23.66 -1.17
C SER A 701 -2.91 -22.72 -2.14
N SER A 702 -3.62 -22.02 -3.03
CA SER A 702 -3.00 -21.04 -3.94
C SER A 702 -2.52 -19.81 -3.18
N ALA A 703 -3.32 -19.31 -2.24
CA ALA A 703 -2.98 -18.16 -1.40
C ALA A 703 -1.77 -18.45 -0.48
N LEU A 704 -1.75 -19.63 0.13
CA LEU A 704 -0.62 -20.07 0.96
C LEU A 704 0.64 -20.34 0.12
N SER A 705 0.48 -20.86 -1.11
CA SER A 705 1.60 -20.98 -2.05
C SER A 705 2.19 -19.62 -2.41
N ASP A 706 1.36 -18.60 -2.66
CA ASP A 706 1.83 -17.23 -2.89
C ASP A 706 2.66 -16.71 -1.71
N LEU A 707 2.15 -16.87 -0.47
CA LEU A 707 2.85 -16.41 0.73
C LEU A 707 4.20 -17.14 0.90
N LEU A 708 4.25 -18.45 0.68
CA LEU A 708 5.48 -19.23 0.75
C LEU A 708 6.45 -18.87 -0.39
N GLU A 709 5.97 -18.66 -1.62
CA GLU A 709 6.82 -18.18 -2.74
C GLU A 709 7.36 -16.78 -2.46
N ALA A 710 6.58 -15.90 -1.82
CA ALA A 710 7.05 -14.59 -1.37
C ALA A 710 8.12 -14.70 -0.27
N LYS A 711 7.89 -15.50 0.77
CA LYS A 711 8.90 -15.76 1.83
C LYS A 711 10.14 -16.49 1.28
N LEU A 712 10.01 -17.38 0.29
CA LEU A 712 11.13 -18.03 -0.39
C LEU A 712 11.97 -17.05 -1.24
N SER A 713 11.40 -15.94 -1.70
CA SER A 713 12.15 -14.92 -2.45
C SER A 713 13.30 -14.31 -1.63
N THR A 714 13.20 -14.33 -0.30
CA THR A 714 14.23 -13.82 0.63
C THR A 714 15.45 -14.76 0.76
N ARG A 715 15.35 -16.01 0.30
CA ARG A 715 16.35 -17.08 0.46
C ARG A 715 17.78 -16.64 0.12
N LYS A 716 17.97 -15.93 -0.99
CA LYS A 716 19.30 -15.49 -1.47
C LYS A 716 20.06 -14.66 -0.44
N TRP A 717 19.37 -13.75 0.28
CA TRP A 717 20.02 -12.94 1.31
C TRP A 717 19.98 -13.61 2.69
N GLY A 718 18.92 -14.38 2.99
CA GLY A 718 18.79 -15.11 4.24
C GLY A 718 19.85 -16.18 4.43
N GLU A 719 20.10 -17.03 3.42
CA GLU A 719 21.16 -18.05 3.47
C GLU A 719 22.55 -17.41 3.53
N ALA A 720 22.78 -16.33 2.77
CA ALA A 720 24.03 -15.57 2.84
C ALA A 720 24.25 -14.99 4.25
N LEU A 721 23.20 -14.51 4.93
CA LEU A 721 23.28 -14.03 6.31
C LEU A 721 23.59 -15.17 7.30
N LEU A 722 22.89 -16.31 7.19
CA LEU A 722 23.14 -17.51 8.01
C LEU A 722 24.59 -18.02 7.86
N ASN A 723 25.17 -17.89 6.66
CA ASN A 723 26.56 -18.25 6.36
C ASN A 723 27.58 -17.14 6.69
N ASN A 724 27.17 -16.05 7.33
CA ASN A 724 28.01 -14.86 7.63
C ASN A 724 28.58 -14.13 6.39
N GLN A 725 28.02 -14.35 5.20
CA GLN A 725 28.42 -13.73 3.93
C GLN A 725 27.77 -12.34 3.76
N VAL A 726 28.01 -11.43 4.71
CA VAL A 726 27.29 -10.14 4.84
C VAL A 726 27.25 -9.32 3.54
N LYS A 727 28.34 -9.25 2.77
CA LYS A 727 28.38 -8.51 1.49
C LYS A 727 27.53 -9.16 0.39
N GLU A 728 27.38 -10.47 0.42
CA GLU A 728 26.52 -11.21 -0.51
C GLU A 728 25.06 -11.06 -0.10
N ALA A 729 24.77 -11.07 1.21
CA ALA A 729 23.46 -10.72 1.74
C ALA A 729 23.07 -9.28 1.35
N GLU A 730 23.92 -8.28 1.58
CA GLU A 730 23.70 -6.88 1.13
C GLU A 730 23.38 -6.80 -0.37
N LYS A 731 24.16 -7.51 -1.21
CA LYS A 731 23.96 -7.54 -2.66
C LYS A 731 22.69 -8.26 -3.08
N ALA A 732 22.35 -9.37 -2.42
CA ALA A 732 21.15 -10.15 -2.71
C ALA A 732 19.88 -9.36 -2.33
N LEU A 733 19.90 -8.74 -1.15
CA LEU A 733 18.87 -7.86 -0.59
C LEU A 733 18.60 -6.64 -1.46
N ALA A 734 19.65 -6.06 -2.05
CA ALA A 734 19.53 -4.94 -2.96
C ALA A 734 18.75 -5.26 -4.25
N ASN A 735 18.55 -6.54 -4.62
CA ASN A 735 17.70 -6.92 -5.77
C ASN A 735 16.20 -7.03 -5.41
N GLY A 736 15.80 -6.55 -4.23
CA GLY A 736 14.42 -6.59 -3.76
C GLY A 736 13.94 -7.98 -3.36
N GLN A 737 12.68 -8.03 -2.91
CA GLN A 737 11.97 -9.27 -2.57
C GLN A 737 10.47 -9.09 -2.76
N LEU A 738 9.74 -10.19 -2.84
CA LEU A 738 8.28 -10.19 -2.86
C LEU A 738 7.74 -10.14 -1.44
N ASN A 739 6.56 -9.54 -1.25
CA ASN A 739 5.92 -9.38 0.05
C ASN A 739 4.39 -9.50 -0.07
N ILE A 740 3.79 -10.28 0.82
CA ILE A 740 2.34 -10.42 1.00
C ILE A 740 2.10 -10.47 2.52
N SER A 741 1.19 -9.65 3.05
CA SER A 741 0.76 -9.77 4.45
C SER A 741 -0.10 -11.01 4.63
N GLY A 742 0.11 -11.78 5.70
CA GLY A 742 -0.69 -12.97 5.99
C GLY A 742 -2.17 -12.64 6.22
N SER A 743 -2.50 -11.46 6.74
CA SER A 743 -3.90 -11.00 6.86
C SER A 743 -4.61 -10.90 5.51
N ALA A 744 -3.89 -10.72 4.40
CA ALA A 744 -4.47 -10.75 3.05
C ALA A 744 -5.00 -12.13 2.66
N LEU A 745 -4.47 -13.23 3.22
CA LEU A 745 -4.98 -14.59 2.99
C LEU A 745 -6.47 -14.65 3.36
N THR A 746 -6.84 -14.19 4.56
CA THR A 746 -8.21 -14.19 5.08
C THR A 746 -9.07 -13.15 4.40
N LEU A 747 -8.56 -11.91 4.31
CA LEU A 747 -9.34 -10.78 3.84
C LEU A 747 -9.67 -10.95 2.35
N MET A 748 -8.71 -11.42 1.53
CA MET A 748 -8.93 -11.69 0.11
C MET A 748 -9.45 -13.10 -0.20
N ALA A 749 -9.66 -13.96 0.81
CA ALA A 749 -10.24 -15.30 0.64
C ALA A 749 -11.61 -15.25 -0.07
N PRO A 750 -12.00 -16.33 -0.79
CA PRO A 750 -13.30 -16.46 -1.42
C PRO A 750 -14.46 -16.45 -0.41
N LEU A 751 -15.68 -16.22 -0.90
CA LEU A 751 -16.87 -16.31 -0.08
C LEU A 751 -17.24 -17.77 0.23
N SER A 752 -17.41 -18.07 1.51
CA SER A 752 -17.93 -19.33 2.02
C SER A 752 -19.34 -19.56 1.45
N ASN A 753 -19.61 -20.77 0.93
CA ASN A 753 -20.86 -21.11 0.23
C ASN A 753 -21.22 -20.16 -0.94
N ALA A 754 -20.22 -19.66 -1.69
CA ALA A 754 -20.44 -18.88 -2.92
C ALA A 754 -21.43 -19.57 -3.88
N VAL A 755 -21.23 -20.88 -4.15
CA VAL A 755 -22.12 -21.73 -4.96
C VAL A 755 -22.96 -22.63 -4.05
N THR A 756 -24.26 -22.72 -4.34
CA THR A 756 -25.18 -23.67 -3.72
C THR A 756 -25.99 -24.39 -4.81
N LYS A 757 -26.83 -25.36 -4.44
CA LYS A 757 -27.77 -26.04 -5.37
C LYS A 757 -28.85 -25.10 -5.96
N ASN A 758 -29.00 -23.89 -5.42
CA ASN A 758 -30.08 -22.96 -5.78
C ASN A 758 -29.59 -21.56 -6.23
N SER A 759 -28.31 -21.25 -6.03
CA SER A 759 -27.75 -19.92 -6.30
C SER A 759 -26.24 -19.94 -6.49
N PHE A 760 -25.70 -18.94 -7.20
CA PHE A 760 -24.26 -18.69 -7.29
C PHE A 760 -23.99 -17.19 -7.10
N THR A 761 -23.18 -16.87 -6.09
CA THR A 761 -22.76 -15.50 -5.78
C THR A 761 -21.32 -15.31 -6.21
N PHE A 762 -21.07 -14.33 -7.08
CA PHE A 762 -19.78 -14.12 -7.75
C PHE A 762 -19.47 -12.63 -7.89
N PRO A 763 -18.19 -12.23 -7.92
CA PRO A 763 -17.80 -10.86 -8.21
C PRO A 763 -17.90 -10.62 -9.71
N SER A 764 -18.66 -9.61 -10.09
CA SER A 764 -18.88 -9.29 -11.49
C SER A 764 -17.85 -8.30 -12.06
N GLY A 765 -17.13 -7.58 -11.19
CA GLY A 765 -15.93 -6.82 -11.49
C GLY A 765 -14.69 -7.37 -10.76
N LEU A 766 -13.61 -6.60 -10.76
CA LEU A 766 -12.37 -6.90 -10.04
C LEU A 766 -12.52 -6.46 -8.56
N ARG A 767 -12.35 -7.38 -7.62
CA ARG A 767 -12.28 -7.14 -6.17
C ARG A 767 -10.92 -6.55 -5.82
N MET A 768 -10.91 -5.37 -5.22
CA MET A 768 -9.67 -4.71 -4.79
C MET A 768 -9.65 -4.54 -3.27
N GLY A 769 -8.57 -4.99 -2.63
CA GLY A 769 -8.25 -4.69 -1.24
C GLY A 769 -7.07 -3.72 -1.15
N MET A 770 -7.05 -2.84 -0.16
CA MET A 770 -5.96 -1.89 0.07
C MET A 770 -5.51 -1.98 1.53
N GLN A 771 -4.26 -2.39 1.77
CA GLN A 771 -3.64 -2.37 3.09
C GLN A 771 -2.71 -1.16 3.20
N THR A 772 -3.00 -0.24 4.12
CA THR A 772 -2.22 0.97 4.38
C THR A 772 -1.46 0.86 5.69
N LEU A 773 -0.17 1.18 5.67
CA LEU A 773 0.70 1.23 6.84
C LEU A 773 1.20 2.63 7.10
N LYS A 774 1.10 3.08 8.35
CA LYS A 774 1.82 4.25 8.88
C LYS A 774 2.62 3.79 10.10
N PRO A 775 3.96 3.91 10.11
CA PRO A 775 4.80 3.40 11.20
C PRO A 775 4.69 4.24 12.49
N GLY A 776 4.22 5.49 12.41
CA GLY A 776 4.05 6.35 13.58
C GLY A 776 5.36 6.94 14.12
N PHE A 777 6.37 7.12 13.27
CA PHE A 777 7.67 7.68 13.64
C PHE A 777 7.62 9.19 13.89
N ILE A 778 6.69 9.89 13.25
CA ILE A 778 6.51 11.35 13.33
C ILE A 778 5.31 11.71 14.22
N THR A 779 4.23 10.93 14.15
CA THR A 779 2.98 11.16 14.88
C THR A 779 2.88 10.42 16.21
N GLY A 780 3.79 9.48 16.47
CA GLY A 780 3.78 8.65 17.69
C GLY A 780 2.65 7.62 17.73
N THR A 781 1.98 7.33 16.61
CA THR A 781 0.93 6.30 16.53
C THR A 781 1.14 5.42 15.30
N TYR A 782 1.43 4.14 15.52
CA TYR A 782 1.39 3.14 14.46
C TYR A 782 -0.07 2.91 14.06
N HIS A 783 -0.35 2.89 12.76
CA HIS A 783 -1.69 2.68 12.20
C HIS A 783 -1.62 1.69 11.04
N SER A 784 -2.33 0.57 11.17
CA SER A 784 -2.54 -0.44 10.13
C SER A 784 -4.01 -0.43 9.73
N LEU A 785 -4.31 -0.36 8.43
CA LEU A 785 -5.68 -0.30 7.91
C LEU A 785 -5.83 -1.23 6.71
N PHE A 786 -6.95 -1.94 6.63
CA PHE A 786 -7.40 -2.62 5.43
C PHE A 786 -8.72 -2.02 4.93
N ASP A 787 -8.88 -1.90 3.60
CA ASP A 787 -10.01 -1.23 2.94
C ASP A 787 -10.44 -2.03 1.70
N TYR A 788 -11.66 -2.57 1.69
CA TYR A 788 -12.28 -3.13 0.49
C TYR A 788 -12.82 -1.99 -0.39
N LEU A 789 -12.22 -1.83 -1.56
CA LEU A 789 -12.63 -0.80 -2.51
C LEU A 789 -13.88 -1.28 -3.27
N GLN A 790 -14.85 -0.38 -3.46
CA GLN A 790 -16.21 -0.70 -3.96
C GLN A 790 -16.27 -1.06 -5.46
N THR A 791 -15.62 -2.17 -5.83
CA THR A 791 -15.19 -2.52 -7.20
C THR A 791 -15.56 -3.95 -7.61
N SER A 792 -15.70 -4.88 -6.66
CA SER A 792 -16.07 -6.29 -6.91
C SER A 792 -17.44 -6.47 -7.55
N GLN A 793 -18.42 -5.61 -7.20
CA GLN A 793 -19.80 -5.70 -7.69
C GLN A 793 -20.34 -7.15 -7.56
N TYR A 794 -20.16 -7.76 -6.38
CA TYR A 794 -20.72 -9.07 -6.05
C TYR A 794 -22.21 -9.09 -6.35
N THR A 795 -22.67 -10.17 -6.96
CA THR A 795 -24.07 -10.38 -7.33
C THR A 795 -24.42 -11.85 -7.25
N THR A 796 -25.70 -12.16 -7.00
CA THR A 796 -26.20 -13.54 -6.92
C THR A 796 -27.07 -13.89 -8.11
N LEU A 797 -26.72 -14.97 -8.78
CA LEU A 797 -27.56 -15.70 -9.72
C LEU A 797 -28.59 -16.52 -8.96
N GLY A 798 -29.86 -16.40 -9.35
CA GLY A 798 -30.98 -17.13 -8.81
C GLY A 798 -32.29 -16.69 -9.47
N ARG A 799 -33.38 -17.40 -9.22
CA ARG A 799 -34.66 -17.20 -9.94
C ARG A 799 -35.50 -16.02 -9.44
N ASN A 800 -35.30 -15.58 -8.20
CA ASN A 800 -36.05 -14.47 -7.58
C ASN A 800 -35.09 -13.27 -7.37
N PRO A 801 -35.31 -12.11 -8.04
CA PRO A 801 -34.46 -10.92 -7.91
C PRO A 801 -34.30 -10.37 -6.48
N GLU A 802 -35.36 -10.39 -5.66
CA GLU A 802 -35.32 -9.94 -4.27
C GLU A 802 -34.46 -10.89 -3.43
N GLN A 803 -34.70 -12.19 -3.55
CA GLN A 803 -33.92 -13.19 -2.85
C GLN A 803 -32.45 -13.19 -3.30
N ASN A 804 -32.16 -12.85 -4.56
CA ASN A 804 -30.80 -12.66 -5.05
C ASN A 804 -30.10 -11.47 -4.39
N PHE A 805 -30.78 -10.32 -4.28
CA PHE A 805 -30.27 -9.15 -3.58
C PHE A 805 -29.98 -9.50 -2.10
N LYS A 806 -30.95 -10.10 -1.41
CA LYS A 806 -30.81 -10.56 -0.02
C LYS A 806 -29.66 -11.55 0.14
N THR A 807 -29.54 -12.55 -0.74
CA THR A 807 -28.45 -13.55 -0.68
C THR A 807 -27.07 -12.91 -0.89
N THR A 808 -26.98 -11.90 -1.76
CA THR A 808 -25.73 -11.13 -1.94
C THR A 808 -25.36 -10.38 -0.67
N LEU A 809 -26.32 -9.73 -0.02
CA LEU A 809 -26.14 -9.05 1.27
C LEU A 809 -25.64 -10.01 2.36
N LEU A 810 -26.33 -11.14 2.57
CA LEU A 810 -25.96 -12.13 3.58
C LEU A 810 -24.54 -12.69 3.37
N LYS A 811 -24.16 -13.00 2.13
CA LYS A 811 -22.83 -13.55 1.84
C LYS A 811 -21.72 -12.50 1.89
N THR A 812 -21.97 -11.29 1.42
CA THR A 812 -20.94 -10.22 1.45
C THR A 812 -20.67 -9.70 2.86
N ALA A 813 -21.60 -9.90 3.80
CA ALA A 813 -21.38 -9.68 5.24
C ALA A 813 -20.21 -10.48 5.84
N GLN A 814 -19.80 -11.60 5.23
CA GLN A 814 -18.60 -12.35 5.62
C GLN A 814 -17.33 -11.46 5.64
N MET A 815 -17.23 -10.48 4.72
CA MET A 815 -16.08 -9.57 4.68
C MET A 815 -15.97 -8.72 5.96
N ALA A 816 -17.11 -8.25 6.48
CA ALA A 816 -17.19 -7.49 7.73
C ALA A 816 -16.97 -8.38 8.98
N ILE A 817 -17.30 -9.68 8.92
CA ILE A 817 -16.94 -10.63 9.97
C ILE A 817 -15.42 -10.82 10.00
N ARG A 818 -14.77 -11.02 8.85
CA ARG A 818 -13.30 -11.18 8.73
C ARG A 818 -12.55 -9.94 9.21
N GLU A 819 -13.02 -8.74 8.85
CA GLU A 819 -12.55 -7.47 9.42
C GLU A 819 -12.56 -7.50 10.96
N SER A 820 -13.69 -7.83 11.57
CA SER A 820 -13.86 -7.81 13.03
C SER A 820 -13.06 -8.86 13.81
N LYS A 821 -12.51 -9.86 13.11
CA LYS A 821 -11.63 -10.88 13.67
C LYS A 821 -10.15 -10.52 13.53
N MET A 822 -9.81 -9.63 12.59
CA MET A 822 -8.45 -9.21 12.27
C MET A 822 -8.04 -7.88 12.91
N TYR A 823 -9.00 -7.05 13.26
CA TYR A 823 -8.80 -5.67 13.70
C TYR A 823 -9.78 -5.29 14.80
N HIS A 824 -9.33 -4.48 15.75
CA HIS A 824 -10.11 -4.01 16.89
C HIS A 824 -11.16 -2.97 16.44
N THR A 825 -10.80 -2.06 15.53
CA THR A 825 -11.70 -1.03 15.01
C THR A 825 -12.22 -1.41 13.62
N CYS A 826 -13.48 -1.81 13.54
CA CYS A 826 -14.20 -2.08 12.30
C CYS A 826 -15.64 -1.56 12.39
N THR A 827 -16.36 -1.54 11.28
CA THR A 827 -17.76 -1.08 11.28
C THR A 827 -18.66 -1.95 12.16
N LEU A 828 -18.35 -3.23 12.32
CA LEU A 828 -19.12 -4.13 13.20
C LEU A 828 -18.93 -3.79 14.68
N THR A 829 -17.69 -3.55 15.14
CA THR A 829 -17.43 -3.19 16.54
C THR A 829 -17.98 -1.81 16.86
N GLU A 830 -17.73 -0.81 16.00
CA GLU A 830 -18.21 0.57 16.11
C GLU A 830 -19.74 0.73 16.22
N LEU A 831 -20.50 -0.19 15.60
CA LEU A 831 -21.97 -0.15 15.54
C LEU A 831 -22.64 -1.24 16.39
N SER A 832 -21.88 -2.10 17.07
CA SER A 832 -22.40 -3.27 17.80
C SER A 832 -23.44 -2.91 18.87
N ASP A 833 -23.16 -1.87 19.66
CA ASP A 833 -23.97 -1.37 20.78
C ASP A 833 -24.91 -0.22 20.41
N LYS A 834 -24.90 0.24 19.15
CA LYS A 834 -25.62 1.44 18.69
C LYS A 834 -27.04 1.14 18.22
N LEU A 835 -27.93 2.14 18.34
CA LEU A 835 -29.28 2.09 17.76
C LEU A 835 -29.22 2.45 16.28
N TRP A 836 -29.58 1.52 15.41
CA TRP A 836 -29.45 1.72 13.96
C TRP A 836 -30.65 2.45 13.36
N THR A 837 -30.41 3.25 12.32
CA THR A 837 -31.45 3.80 11.45
C THR A 837 -31.00 3.76 9.98
N ASN A 838 -31.95 3.60 9.06
CA ASN A 838 -31.66 3.69 7.62
C ASN A 838 -31.83 5.13 7.10
N LEU A 839 -31.08 5.47 6.06
CA LEU A 839 -31.06 6.82 5.47
C LEU A 839 -32.42 7.27 4.90
N LEU A 840 -33.23 6.35 4.36
CA LEU A 840 -34.55 6.69 3.79
C LEU A 840 -35.52 7.15 4.89
N THR A 841 -35.50 6.49 6.04
CA THR A 841 -36.29 6.87 7.23
C THR A 841 -35.71 8.11 7.90
N ALA A 842 -34.39 8.21 8.03
CA ALA A 842 -33.73 9.38 8.62
C ALA A 842 -34.06 10.67 7.85
N ARG A 843 -34.04 10.64 6.50
CA ARG A 843 -34.41 11.78 5.64
C ARG A 843 -35.85 12.25 5.84
N LYS A 844 -36.82 11.34 6.00
CA LYS A 844 -38.23 11.70 6.30
C LYS A 844 -38.36 12.48 7.61
N ASN A 845 -37.48 12.19 8.57
CA ASN A 845 -37.44 12.82 9.89
C ASN A 845 -36.51 14.06 9.94
N ASN A 846 -36.03 14.54 8.79
CA ASN A 846 -35.12 15.69 8.65
C ASN A 846 -33.86 15.60 9.55
N TRP A 847 -33.33 14.39 9.77
CA TRP A 847 -32.26 14.11 10.74
C TRP A 847 -31.06 15.07 10.69
N LEU A 848 -30.67 15.50 9.49
CA LEU A 848 -29.49 16.34 9.25
C LEU A 848 -29.62 17.74 9.89
N SER A 849 -30.82 18.22 10.20
CA SER A 849 -31.01 19.51 10.91
C SER A 849 -30.64 19.44 12.40
N GLY A 850 -30.50 18.24 12.98
CA GLY A 850 -30.02 18.04 14.35
C GLY A 850 -28.49 17.99 14.49
N VAL A 851 -27.75 18.02 13.37
CA VAL A 851 -26.30 17.89 13.35
C VAL A 851 -25.62 19.23 13.68
N SER A 852 -24.57 19.19 14.50
CA SER A 852 -23.76 20.36 14.84
C SER A 852 -23.07 20.97 13.61
N LYS A 853 -22.81 22.28 13.62
CA LYS A 853 -22.19 22.98 12.47
C LYS A 853 -20.82 22.40 12.09
N ASP A 854 -20.04 21.96 13.06
CA ASP A 854 -18.68 21.46 12.86
C ASP A 854 -18.64 20.04 12.28
N GLU A 855 -19.69 19.24 12.51
CA GLU A 855 -19.83 17.88 11.98
C GLU A 855 -20.75 17.79 10.77
N PHE A 856 -21.56 18.82 10.50
CA PHE A 856 -22.44 18.89 9.33
C PHE A 856 -21.72 18.55 8.01
N PRO A 857 -20.48 19.02 7.72
CA PRO A 857 -19.76 18.62 6.52
C PRO A 857 -19.50 17.11 6.43
N TYR A 858 -19.20 16.45 7.56
CA TYR A 858 -19.03 15.00 7.62
C TYR A 858 -20.34 14.29 7.27
N TRP A 859 -21.39 14.53 8.06
CA TRP A 859 -22.66 13.82 7.91
C TRP A 859 -23.32 14.07 6.56
N ARG A 860 -23.21 15.31 6.04
CA ARG A 860 -23.67 15.65 4.69
C ARG A 860 -22.90 14.89 3.60
N GLU A 861 -21.57 14.96 3.57
CA GLU A 861 -20.79 14.41 2.45
C GLU A 861 -20.60 12.89 2.56
N ARG A 862 -20.50 12.34 3.77
CA ARG A 862 -20.22 10.91 4.00
C ARG A 862 -21.47 10.05 4.14
N ILE A 863 -22.60 10.57 4.65
CA ILE A 863 -23.83 9.79 4.82
C ILE A 863 -24.93 10.22 3.83
N ASP A 864 -25.31 11.50 3.80
CA ASP A 864 -26.48 11.94 3.03
C ASP A 864 -26.23 12.09 1.52
N ARG A 865 -25.14 12.72 1.09
CA ARG A 865 -24.95 13.14 -0.30
C ARG A 865 -24.83 11.96 -1.26
N ALA A 866 -25.63 11.99 -2.33
CA ALA A 866 -25.69 10.99 -3.41
C ALA A 866 -25.98 9.53 -2.98
N ALA A 867 -26.24 9.29 -1.70
CA ALA A 867 -26.46 7.98 -1.13
C ALA A 867 -27.91 7.51 -1.21
N THR A 868 -28.09 6.18 -1.25
CA THR A 868 -29.40 5.54 -1.40
C THR A 868 -29.72 4.56 -0.28
N LEU A 869 -28.88 3.55 -0.04
CA LEU A 869 -29.08 2.54 1.00
C LEU A 869 -27.91 2.56 1.99
N ARG A 870 -28.13 3.20 3.14
CA ARG A 870 -27.15 3.26 4.24
C ARG A 870 -27.83 3.05 5.58
N ILE A 871 -27.09 2.45 6.52
CA ILE A 871 -27.48 2.29 7.92
C ILE A 871 -26.36 2.85 8.78
N PHE A 872 -26.72 3.69 9.75
CA PHE A 872 -25.79 4.36 10.66
C PHE A 872 -26.40 4.49 12.05
N ASP A 873 -25.60 4.93 13.02
CA ASP A 873 -26.07 5.22 14.37
C ASP A 873 -27.09 6.37 14.37
N LYS A 874 -28.31 6.07 14.81
CA LYS A 874 -29.43 7.02 14.97
C LYS A 874 -29.09 8.17 15.91
N ASN A 875 -28.23 7.93 16.89
CA ASN A 875 -27.82 8.91 17.90
C ASN A 875 -26.56 9.69 17.50
N LEU A 876 -25.97 9.39 16.32
CA LEU A 876 -24.80 10.08 15.75
C LEU A 876 -23.52 10.02 16.62
N GLN A 877 -23.40 9.01 17.50
CA GLN A 877 -22.24 8.84 18.38
C GLN A 877 -21.08 8.15 17.66
N SER A 878 -21.35 7.11 16.86
CA SER A 878 -20.34 6.57 15.92
C SER A 878 -20.54 7.14 14.52
N LYS A 879 -19.42 7.41 13.84
CA LYS A 879 -19.35 7.89 12.45
C LYS A 879 -19.27 6.76 11.43
N ALA A 880 -19.12 5.51 11.87
CA ALA A 880 -19.13 4.35 11.00
C ALA A 880 -20.55 4.08 10.45
N PHE A 881 -20.64 3.40 9.29
CA PHE A 881 -21.91 3.09 8.65
C PHE A 881 -21.81 1.90 7.69
N TRP A 882 -22.93 1.21 7.51
CA TRP A 882 -23.08 0.20 6.45
C TRP A 882 -23.53 0.89 5.15
N ASP A 883 -22.86 0.58 4.04
CA ASP A 883 -23.21 1.02 2.69
C ASP A 883 -23.62 -0.20 1.84
N VAL A 884 -24.83 -0.18 1.29
CA VAL A 884 -25.39 -1.31 0.53
C VAL A 884 -25.57 -0.92 -0.93
N ASN A 885 -24.99 -1.71 -1.84
CA ASN A 885 -25.13 -1.50 -3.27
C ASN A 885 -26.60 -1.62 -3.70
N LYS A 886 -27.21 -0.49 -4.07
CA LYS A 886 -28.62 -0.33 -4.46
C LYS A 886 -29.09 -1.14 -5.68
N THR A 887 -28.26 -2.03 -6.22
CA THR A 887 -28.65 -2.85 -7.38
C THR A 887 -28.17 -4.29 -7.30
N THR A 888 -27.13 -4.60 -6.52
CA THR A 888 -26.70 -5.99 -6.29
C THR A 888 -26.98 -6.50 -4.89
N GLY A 889 -27.09 -5.63 -3.89
CA GLY A 889 -27.16 -6.00 -2.48
C GLY A 889 -25.81 -6.24 -1.81
N GLU A 890 -24.69 -6.02 -2.52
CA GLU A 890 -23.34 -6.09 -1.95
C GLU A 890 -23.17 -5.10 -0.77
N LEU A 891 -22.67 -5.60 0.36
CA LEU A 891 -22.45 -4.85 1.60
C LEU A 891 -20.99 -4.42 1.75
N TYR A 892 -20.79 -3.20 2.25
CA TYR A 892 -19.52 -2.71 2.79
C TYR A 892 -19.75 -2.07 4.16
N GLY A 893 -18.84 -2.31 5.11
CA GLY A 893 -18.71 -1.48 6.31
C GLY A 893 -17.77 -0.31 6.03
N ILE A 894 -18.16 0.91 6.37
CA ILE A 894 -17.37 2.13 6.16
C ILE A 894 -17.03 2.79 7.51
N LEU A 895 -15.75 3.07 7.74
CA LEU A 895 -15.24 3.79 8.92
C LEU A 895 -15.30 5.33 8.77
N TYR A 896 -14.99 6.06 9.84
CA TYR A 896 -15.03 7.54 9.88
C TYR A 896 -14.08 8.22 8.88
N ASN A 897 -12.92 7.61 8.59
CA ASN A 897 -11.98 8.07 7.56
C ASN A 897 -12.51 7.78 6.12
N GLY A 898 -13.57 6.99 6.00
CA GLY A 898 -14.19 6.57 4.75
C GLY A 898 -13.57 5.36 4.07
N SER A 899 -12.71 4.60 4.76
CA SER A 899 -12.26 3.29 4.29
C SER A 899 -13.36 2.24 4.45
N GLY A 900 -13.49 1.35 3.48
CA GLY A 900 -14.43 0.24 3.47
C GLY A 900 -13.88 -1.00 4.17
N GLY A 901 -13.46 -0.88 5.43
CA GLY A 901 -12.82 -1.99 6.15
C GLY A 901 -12.51 -1.68 7.61
N ALA A 902 -11.31 -2.05 8.07
CA ALA A 902 -10.95 -2.09 9.48
C ALA A 902 -9.48 -1.71 9.76
N SER A 903 -9.23 -1.16 10.94
CA SER A 903 -7.94 -0.60 11.35
C SER A 903 -7.56 -0.94 12.78
N ASP A 904 -6.25 -0.92 13.04
CA ASP A 904 -5.65 -0.95 14.38
C ASP A 904 -4.70 0.23 14.55
N ASP A 905 -4.89 0.95 15.66
CA ASP A 905 -4.03 2.05 16.12
C ASP A 905 -3.29 1.62 17.40
N ALA A 906 -1.96 1.70 17.38
CA ALA A 906 -1.11 1.45 18.54
C ALA A 906 -0.28 2.71 18.86
N LYS A 907 -0.44 3.24 20.07
CA LYS A 907 0.38 4.36 20.53
C LYS A 907 1.83 3.92 20.73
N ASN A 908 2.75 4.59 20.04
CA ASN A 908 4.17 4.55 20.34
C ASN A 908 4.41 5.45 21.56
N ASP A 909 4.13 4.96 22.77
CA ASP A 909 4.54 5.65 24.02
C ASP A 909 6.08 5.71 24.05
N ALA A 910 6.67 6.80 23.59
CA ALA A 910 8.12 7.00 23.59
C ALA A 910 8.71 6.94 25.02
N ASP A 911 7.96 7.41 26.03
CA ASP A 911 8.33 7.28 27.45
C ASP A 911 8.23 5.83 27.97
N LYS A 912 7.57 4.92 27.22
CA LYS A 912 7.56 3.46 27.46
C LYS A 912 8.44 2.70 26.47
N LEU A 913 9.51 3.31 25.96
CA LEU A 913 10.64 2.57 25.36
C LEU A 913 11.26 1.52 26.32
N GLY A 914 10.89 1.54 27.61
CA GLY A 914 11.17 0.44 28.56
C GLY A 914 10.37 -0.85 28.32
N ASN A 915 9.19 -0.80 27.66
CA ASN A 915 8.49 -2.00 27.19
C ASN A 915 9.02 -2.40 25.82
N LEU A 916 10.22 -2.95 25.85
CA LEU A 916 11.01 -3.49 24.75
C LEU A 916 10.13 -4.22 23.70
N TYR A 917 9.19 -5.07 24.15
CA TYR A 917 8.28 -5.85 23.31
C TYR A 917 7.35 -5.04 22.40
N THR A 918 6.77 -3.92 22.83
CA THR A 918 5.86 -3.13 21.95
C THR A 918 6.67 -2.33 20.93
N ALA A 919 7.83 -1.83 21.35
CA ALA A 919 8.78 -1.19 20.44
C ALA A 919 9.29 -2.20 19.39
N LEU A 920 9.56 -3.45 19.79
CA LEU A 920 9.98 -4.54 18.91
C LEU A 920 8.88 -5.11 18.03
N SER A 921 7.66 -5.36 18.53
CA SER A 921 6.55 -5.82 17.68
C SER A 921 6.22 -4.80 16.60
N ASN A 922 6.22 -3.51 16.97
CA ASN A 922 6.09 -2.43 16.00
C ASN A 922 7.31 -2.41 15.08
N LEU A 923 8.55 -2.50 15.56
CA LEU A 923 9.75 -2.60 14.70
C LEU A 923 9.70 -3.80 13.74
N ILE A 924 9.14 -4.93 14.14
CA ILE A 924 9.06 -6.16 13.34
C ILE A 924 8.01 -6.02 12.24
N ALA A 925 6.79 -5.61 12.60
CA ALA A 925 5.74 -5.31 11.63
C ALA A 925 6.17 -4.18 10.66
N ILE A 926 6.92 -3.21 11.18
CA ILE A 926 7.59 -2.16 10.40
C ILE A 926 8.70 -2.77 9.52
N MET A 927 9.53 -3.70 9.99
CA MET A 927 10.64 -4.26 9.20
C MET A 927 10.21 -5.27 8.14
N GLU A 928 9.19 -6.10 8.40
CA GLU A 928 8.59 -6.96 7.38
C GLU A 928 7.95 -6.13 6.26
N LYS A 929 7.44 -4.94 6.57
CA LYS A 929 6.79 -4.06 5.58
C LYS A 929 7.76 -3.05 4.95
N LEU A 930 8.76 -2.56 5.68
CA LEU A 930 9.93 -1.82 5.17
C LEU A 930 10.83 -2.68 4.28
N SER A 931 10.70 -4.02 4.36
CA SER A 931 11.36 -4.92 3.41
C SER A 931 10.96 -4.63 1.95
N GLY A 932 9.81 -3.97 1.75
CA GLY A 932 9.35 -3.39 0.48
C GLY A 932 9.34 -1.85 0.45
N VAL A 933 10.30 -1.13 1.06
CA VAL A 933 10.38 0.36 1.03
C VAL A 933 11.83 0.88 0.86
N GLY A 934 12.17 1.65 -0.18
CA GLY A 934 13.57 2.00 -0.57
C GLY A 934 14.14 3.37 -0.24
N VAL A 935 15.37 3.81 -0.61
CA VAL A 935 16.66 3.19 -1.05
C VAL A 935 16.97 2.72 -2.50
N LEU A 936 16.80 3.59 -3.51
CA LEU A 936 17.56 3.75 -4.80
C LEU A 936 18.39 2.63 -5.49
N ASN A 937 18.09 2.43 -6.79
CA ASN A 937 18.99 2.79 -7.90
C ASN A 937 18.18 3.07 -9.22
N PRO A 938 18.28 4.26 -9.85
CA PRO A 938 17.57 4.56 -11.09
C PRO A 938 18.39 4.15 -12.34
N ILE A 939 17.69 3.63 -13.36
CA ILE A 939 18.23 3.33 -14.71
C ILE A 939 19.31 2.22 -14.73
N GLY A 940 18.89 0.98 -14.46
CA GLY A 940 19.75 -0.20 -14.61
C GLY A 940 19.23 -1.45 -13.91
N GLY A 941 18.06 -1.95 -14.35
CA GLY A 941 17.36 -3.07 -13.71
C GLY A 941 16.34 -2.57 -12.69
N PHE A 942 15.06 -2.66 -13.03
CA PHE A 942 13.92 -2.18 -12.23
C PHE A 942 13.56 -3.15 -11.08
N ALA A 943 14.59 -3.81 -10.52
CA ALA A 943 14.57 -4.64 -9.33
C ALA A 943 15.69 -4.23 -8.33
N LEU A 944 16.53 -3.24 -8.66
CA LEU A 944 17.73 -2.90 -7.88
C LEU A 944 17.53 -1.72 -6.93
N SER A 945 16.90 -2.04 -5.80
CA SER A 945 16.86 -1.31 -4.53
C SER A 945 16.22 -2.28 -3.53
N VAL A 946 16.72 -2.60 -2.33
CA VAL A 946 16.86 -1.69 -1.17
C VAL A 946 17.61 -2.32 0.01
N VAL A 947 18.44 -1.54 0.71
CA VAL A 947 18.87 -1.86 2.08
C VAL A 947 18.21 -0.97 3.13
N ALA A 948 17.08 -1.43 3.65
CA ALA A 948 16.56 -1.11 4.99
C ALA A 948 16.59 -2.33 5.93
N MET A 949 17.01 -3.50 5.43
CA MET A 949 17.06 -4.77 6.16
C MET A 949 18.45 -5.09 6.76
N TYR A 950 19.11 -4.08 7.35
CA TYR A 950 19.96 -4.33 8.53
C TYR A 950 19.12 -4.59 9.80
N GLY A 951 17.78 -4.53 9.68
CA GLY A 951 16.82 -4.50 10.77
C GLY A 951 16.73 -5.75 11.64
N GLN A 952 16.17 -6.84 11.11
CA GLN A 952 15.48 -7.82 11.97
C GLN A 952 16.37 -8.62 12.92
N THR A 953 17.61 -8.92 12.51
CA THR A 953 18.61 -9.58 13.38
C THR A 953 19.61 -8.57 13.94
N LEU A 954 20.08 -7.62 13.11
CA LEU A 954 21.17 -6.72 13.49
C LEU A 954 20.75 -5.55 14.37
N VAL A 955 19.53 -4.99 14.25
CA VAL A 955 19.05 -3.97 15.22
C VAL A 955 18.75 -4.60 16.58
N ARG A 956 18.37 -5.88 16.64
CA ARG A 956 18.18 -6.60 17.92
C ARG A 956 19.51 -6.95 18.56
N LEU A 957 20.46 -7.44 17.77
CA LEU A 957 21.86 -7.55 18.18
C LEU A 957 22.41 -6.21 18.66
N TYR A 958 22.13 -5.09 17.98
CA TYR A 958 22.56 -3.76 18.43
C TYR A 958 21.81 -3.26 19.66
N GLY A 959 20.54 -3.61 19.87
CA GLY A 959 19.81 -3.31 21.10
C GLY A 959 20.44 -4.04 22.29
N ILE A 960 20.66 -5.34 22.14
CA ILE A 960 21.31 -6.21 23.13
C ILE A 960 22.76 -5.79 23.39
N VAL A 961 23.54 -5.49 22.34
CA VAL A 961 24.93 -5.00 22.46
C VAL A 961 24.99 -3.58 23.04
N SER A 962 24.02 -2.70 22.75
CA SER A 962 23.96 -1.36 23.36
C SER A 962 23.55 -1.41 24.84
N GLU A 963 22.65 -2.34 25.20
CA GLU A 963 22.35 -2.67 26.59
C GLU A 963 23.62 -3.17 27.30
N THR A 964 24.29 -4.19 26.74
CA THR A 964 25.58 -4.73 27.20
C THR A 964 26.68 -3.67 27.33
N ILE A 965 26.75 -2.68 26.44
CA ILE A 965 27.70 -1.57 26.52
C ILE A 965 27.30 -0.55 27.61
N MET A 966 26.00 -0.32 27.83
CA MET A 966 25.51 0.56 28.91
C MET A 966 25.65 -0.07 30.32
N ILE A 967 25.44 -1.38 30.45
CA ILE A 967 25.54 -2.11 31.74
C ILE A 967 26.92 -2.72 31.98
N MET A 968 27.78 -2.76 30.95
CA MET A 968 29.11 -3.39 30.91
C MET A 968 29.14 -4.87 31.35
N ASP A 969 28.10 -5.63 30.99
CA ASP A 969 27.99 -7.07 31.23
C ASP A 969 27.51 -7.80 29.96
N THR A 970 28.28 -8.81 29.55
CA THR A 970 28.07 -9.63 28.35
C THR A 970 27.38 -10.97 28.64
N SER A 971 27.04 -11.27 29.90
CA SER A 971 26.42 -12.54 30.29
C SER A 971 24.95 -12.63 29.84
N GLY A 972 24.54 -13.80 29.34
CA GLY A 972 23.19 -14.04 28.80
C GLY A 972 22.88 -13.39 27.44
N MET A 973 23.88 -12.81 26.76
CA MET A 973 23.71 -12.13 25.47
C MET A 973 23.14 -13.06 24.39
N ASP A 974 23.71 -14.26 24.26
CA ASP A 974 23.30 -15.26 23.26
C ASP A 974 21.87 -15.79 23.50
N ASP A 975 21.42 -15.83 24.76
CA ASP A 975 20.07 -16.28 25.13
C ASP A 975 19.02 -15.20 24.83
N LYS A 976 19.36 -13.91 24.99
CA LYS A 976 18.52 -12.79 24.54
C LYS A 976 18.37 -12.78 23.02
N ILE A 977 19.46 -12.97 22.27
CA ILE A 977 19.45 -13.01 20.80
C ILE A 977 18.54 -14.16 20.31
N ARG A 978 18.60 -15.30 21.01
CA ARG A 978 17.80 -16.50 20.75
C ARG A 978 16.31 -16.27 20.98
N ALA A 979 15.93 -15.68 22.12
CA ALA A 979 14.53 -15.37 22.43
C ALA A 979 13.89 -14.40 21.42
N GLU A 980 14.66 -13.45 20.90
CA GLU A 980 14.18 -12.47 19.91
C GLU A 980 13.86 -13.10 18.55
N LEU A 981 14.66 -14.08 18.11
CA LEU A 981 14.37 -14.85 16.89
C LEU A 981 13.12 -15.73 17.06
N ALA A 982 12.85 -16.21 18.29
CA ALA A 982 11.62 -16.94 18.62
C ALA A 982 10.37 -16.11 18.31
N GLN A 983 10.36 -14.89 18.85
CA GLN A 983 9.23 -13.98 18.73
C GLN A 983 9.01 -13.51 17.29
N PHE A 984 10.07 -13.46 16.48
CA PHE A 984 9.95 -13.17 15.04
C PHE A 984 9.13 -14.24 14.32
N ALA A 985 9.52 -15.51 14.49
CA ALA A 985 8.83 -16.61 13.85
C ALA A 985 7.40 -16.76 14.40
N CYS A 986 7.19 -16.61 15.71
CA CYS A 986 5.87 -16.64 16.34
C CYS A 986 4.90 -15.59 15.76
N ASN A 987 5.38 -14.37 15.50
CA ASN A 987 4.54 -13.33 14.88
C ASN A 987 4.19 -13.63 13.41
N VAL A 988 5.09 -14.27 12.66
CA VAL A 988 4.82 -14.72 11.28
C VAL A 988 3.81 -15.87 11.25
N ALA A 989 3.85 -16.76 12.25
CA ALA A 989 2.86 -17.80 12.47
C ALA A 989 1.46 -17.21 12.78
N LYS A 990 1.35 -16.30 13.76
CA LYS A 990 0.04 -15.70 14.11
C LYS A 990 -0.69 -15.08 12.90
N GLU A 991 0.00 -14.44 11.94
CA GLU A 991 -0.65 -13.94 10.70
C GLU A 991 -1.21 -15.06 9.76
N VAL A 992 -0.77 -16.32 9.90
CA VAL A 992 -1.20 -17.47 9.08
C VAL A 992 -2.40 -18.21 9.71
N VAL A 993 -2.46 -18.36 11.04
CA VAL A 993 -3.60 -19.01 11.75
C VAL A 993 -4.90 -18.26 11.53
N TYR A 994 -4.86 -16.92 11.52
CA TYR A 994 -6.05 -16.09 11.34
C TYR A 994 -6.70 -16.22 9.94
N ALA A 995 -6.27 -17.16 9.09
CA ALA A 995 -6.81 -17.41 7.76
C ALA A 995 -7.71 -18.64 7.60
N THR A 996 -7.94 -19.44 8.65
CA THR A 996 -8.56 -20.77 8.49
C THR A 996 -9.83 -21.06 9.28
N THR A 997 -10.89 -21.43 8.56
CA THR A 997 -12.13 -22.04 9.06
C THR A 997 -12.07 -23.58 9.01
N GLY A 998 -12.55 -24.28 10.05
CA GLY A 998 -12.81 -25.73 10.02
C GLY A 998 -11.56 -26.62 9.93
N GLU A 999 -11.67 -27.79 9.28
CA GLU A 999 -10.60 -28.81 9.19
C GLU A 999 -9.28 -28.26 8.61
N ALA A 1000 -9.34 -27.22 7.77
CA ALA A 1000 -8.15 -26.54 7.27
C ALA A 1000 -7.36 -25.85 8.40
N GLY A 1001 -8.02 -25.36 9.45
CA GLY A 1001 -7.37 -24.79 10.63
C GLY A 1001 -6.75 -25.83 11.56
N GLU A 1002 -7.28 -27.06 11.59
CA GLU A 1002 -6.66 -28.17 12.31
C GLU A 1002 -5.36 -28.64 11.63
N ILE A 1003 -5.31 -28.63 10.30
CA ILE A 1003 -4.09 -28.93 9.52
C ILE A 1003 -3.10 -27.74 9.59
N MET A 1004 -3.60 -26.51 9.45
CA MET A 1004 -2.76 -25.33 9.48
C MET A 1004 -2.20 -25.04 10.88
N SER A 1005 -2.90 -25.37 11.96
CA SER A 1005 -2.34 -25.40 13.32
C SER A 1005 -1.01 -26.19 13.40
N GLY A 1006 -0.93 -27.34 12.73
CA GLY A 1006 0.31 -28.11 12.64
C GLY A 1006 1.40 -27.42 11.82
N LEU A 1007 1.04 -26.88 10.65
CA LEU A 1007 1.95 -26.14 9.75
C LEU A 1007 2.37 -24.76 10.30
N ASP A 1008 1.58 -24.19 11.19
CA ASP A 1008 1.76 -22.89 11.81
C ASP A 1008 2.86 -22.94 12.86
N ASN A 1009 2.75 -23.87 13.82
CA ASN A 1009 3.83 -24.16 14.76
C ASN A 1009 5.15 -24.42 14.00
N LEU A 1010 5.08 -25.13 12.87
CA LEU A 1010 6.22 -25.40 11.98
C LEU A 1010 6.81 -24.12 11.37
N ILE A 1011 5.99 -23.24 10.81
CA ILE A 1011 6.47 -21.97 10.23
C ILE A 1011 6.91 -20.97 11.33
N GLY A 1012 6.43 -21.14 12.57
CA GLY A 1012 6.53 -20.19 13.67
C GLY A 1012 7.60 -20.41 14.74
N MET A 1013 8.37 -21.50 14.72
CA MET A 1013 9.20 -21.92 15.87
C MET A 1013 10.73 -21.78 15.71
N VAL A 1014 11.23 -20.75 15.02
CA VAL A 1014 12.70 -20.54 14.90
C VAL A 1014 13.30 -19.94 16.19
N ALA A 1015 13.31 -20.70 17.30
CA ALA A 1015 14.28 -20.53 18.39
C ALA A 1015 14.40 -21.73 19.35
N PRO A 1016 15.64 -22.04 19.82
CA PRO A 1016 15.87 -23.00 20.89
C PRO A 1016 15.44 -22.55 22.29
N GLU A 1017 15.04 -23.54 23.10
CA GLU A 1017 14.52 -23.42 24.46
C GLU A 1017 15.56 -22.95 25.50
N SER A 1018 15.24 -21.87 26.24
CA SER A 1018 15.45 -21.75 27.69
C SER A 1018 14.97 -20.38 28.23
N SER A 1019 13.64 -20.17 28.34
CA SER A 1019 13.07 -19.00 29.03
C SER A 1019 11.68 -19.33 29.61
N PRO A 1020 11.32 -18.88 30.83
CA PRO A 1020 10.20 -19.43 31.60
C PRO A 1020 8.83 -18.78 31.31
N PHE A 1021 8.60 -18.26 30.11
CA PHE A 1021 7.34 -17.58 29.75
C PHE A 1021 6.80 -18.09 28.40
N PRO A 1022 5.56 -18.64 28.36
CA PRO A 1022 4.95 -19.14 27.12
C PRO A 1022 4.53 -18.00 26.19
N CYS A 1023 4.34 -18.32 24.91
CA CYS A 1023 3.61 -17.46 23.99
C CYS A 1023 2.13 -17.42 24.40
N ASN A 1024 1.72 -16.30 25.01
CA ASN A 1024 0.31 -15.90 25.10
C ASN A 1024 -0.12 -15.13 23.83
#